data_AF-A0A2V9EW47-F1
#
_entry.id   AF-A0A2V9EW47-F1
#
_cell.length_a   1.000
_cell.length_b   1.000
_cell.length_c   1.000
_cell.angle_alpha   90.00
_cell.angle_beta   90.00
_cell.angle_gamma   90.00
#
_symmetry.space_group_name_H-M   'P 1'
#
loop_
_entity.id
_entity.type
_entity.pdbx_description
1 polymer ?
#
loop_
_entity_poly.entity_id
_entity_poly.type
_entity_poly.pdbx_seq_one_letter_code
_entity_poly.pdbx_strand_id
1 'polypeptide(L)'
;MLRSGHAVFPFQAGAAVFVHLHCHSHYSFLRGVASPEEIIAAAVEQKMPAVALTDTNGLYAAVQFYKLAQEARIKPIVGVALDIQWRVTSGEWREGIGEIPHCTRNDRRTHSMSLVLLAADMEGYSNLCQLVTLRHLGTTQLSQNMNPAETDGRPVTMQELAEHNHGVIALCPLPARSRDTSNRRGTIHRAPANTTQAEADCHEQGCSVTSRDLRITNYFSQLKEIFGDRLYIEVQRLLPGDGRTLREAERIGRELGVPLVATNNVHFLRPEEHLHHRVVNAIRTGGLLTTVAPPEITTGEAWFKPAAEMQKLFPDHPELLQATLEIADRCNLQLELGKLIFPECTVPEGETPDSYLEKVSFEGALKRYHFVTPEVRSRLMRELAVIKKWSLSPYFLLVLDIVNEARRRGIPAVARGSAASSMVTYGLGISRVCPLRWGLYFERFLNEQRGDCPDIDIDICGARRDELLDYVYEHWGGEHVAMIASFVTMHARLAVREVAKVFGVPPGEVDRFSKRLPHRPVREILQAIRALPECRDLPIDDEPWRTILRVALRLDDAPRHLGIHPCGTVISARPLTRLTPLERATKGIVVTQYDMNAIEALGLIKMDLLGQRGFTTMSLALDNIEKSRTGIPACLAVREPQPRKRTDRDVCPTAREIDFDAIPENDPATCEVIAAGRTMGVFQIESPAMRGMLRMLNARTLEEMAIALAIIRPGAAEYGSKELFVKRLRKEEEITFAHPELQKILGDTLGVCIFQEQVMQISQTLGSMSLAEADLVRRASAKFSGRSDRDRLRGKFLKAAGMMGLTSQQREETWMMVEKFAGFGFCKAHAATYADISYRMAYLKTHHTAEFLAAMCSAGAGFYHVSAYVEEAKRWGIAVRLPSVNHSRMEYTAEDGGDGKRALRVGLMQVRGLRMETITAILRARGEGGAFPSLENFLRRVPVESDEIESLIKCGAFDEVCDMTRPELLWRWNFLQADKCAHAKTSVSMGVGQAFLPVVFATEEKNEQTRMSVPQYTLEQKLRYEREILEVCVSGHPLDFLPRNGEAWSDELTGLRGKRVTLCGWVVTYRHVGTKNYRNMMFVTLEDQRGIYEVVLFPDAYDRFGNLVYETRTMRVTGRVEQDGQIKGEKLEALRK
;
A
#
# COMPACT_ATOMS: atom_id res chain seq x y z
N MET A 1 -45.16 -8.49 -20.97
CA MET A 1 -46.61 -8.34 -20.66
C MET A 1 -46.84 -8.74 -19.21
N LEU A 2 -47.32 -7.78 -18.39
CA LEU A 2 -48.17 -7.86 -17.19
C LEU A 2 -48.01 -9.09 -16.24
N ARG A 3 -47.75 -8.97 -14.94
CA ARG A 3 -48.32 -8.04 -13.96
C ARG A 3 -47.37 -7.75 -12.78
N SER A 4 -47.47 -6.52 -12.31
CA SER A 4 -47.15 -6.00 -10.99
C SER A 4 -47.57 -6.95 -9.84
N GLY A 5 -46.61 -7.36 -9.02
CA GLY A 5 -46.85 -7.99 -7.72
C GLY A 5 -46.12 -7.21 -6.64
N HIS A 6 -46.82 -6.29 -5.98
CA HIS A 6 -46.40 -5.79 -4.68
C HIS A 6 -46.35 -6.97 -3.71
N ALA A 7 -45.16 -7.33 -3.23
CA ALA A 7 -45.01 -8.26 -2.12
C ALA A 7 -45.42 -7.54 -0.83
N VAL A 8 -46.72 -7.54 -0.54
CA VAL A 8 -47.24 -7.20 0.78
C VAL A 8 -47.02 -8.42 1.66
N PHE A 9 -46.02 -8.36 2.54
CA PHE A 9 -45.85 -9.36 3.59
C PHE A 9 -46.99 -9.21 4.62
N PRO A 10 -47.68 -10.28 5.03
CA PRO A 10 -48.71 -10.19 6.06
C PRO A 10 -48.03 -9.95 7.42
N PHE A 11 -48.15 -8.74 7.94
CA PHE A 11 -47.68 -8.37 9.28
C PHE A 11 -48.52 -9.09 10.34
N GLN A 12 -47.90 -9.97 11.13
CA GLN A 12 -48.49 -10.46 12.38
C GLN A 12 -48.45 -9.34 13.43
N ALA A 13 -49.63 -8.85 13.82
CA ALA A 13 -49.79 -7.91 14.93
C ALA A 13 -49.38 -8.60 16.24
N GLY A 14 -48.25 -8.18 16.83
CA GLY A 14 -47.82 -8.63 18.16
C GLY A 14 -46.32 -8.61 18.43
N ALA A 15 -45.45 -8.53 17.41
CA ALA A 15 -44.02 -8.34 17.62
C ALA A 15 -43.68 -6.84 17.65
N ALA A 16 -42.99 -6.40 18.71
CA ALA A 16 -42.36 -5.09 18.78
C ALA A 16 -41.34 -4.91 17.64
N VAL A 17 -41.67 -4.15 16.60
CA VAL A 17 -40.79 -3.95 15.43
C VAL A 17 -40.06 -2.60 15.56
N PHE A 18 -38.73 -2.61 15.47
CA PHE A 18 -37.84 -1.44 15.53
C PHE A 18 -36.63 -1.68 14.62
N VAL A 19 -36.08 -0.61 14.05
CA VAL A 19 -34.88 -0.63 13.20
C VAL A 19 -33.87 0.41 13.67
N HIS A 20 -32.59 0.02 13.77
CA HIS A 20 -31.52 0.98 14.03
C HIS A 20 -31.21 1.82 12.79
N LEU A 21 -31.33 3.16 12.93
CA LEU A 21 -31.06 4.14 11.88
C LEU A 21 -29.74 4.92 12.05
N HIS A 22 -29.05 4.74 13.17
CA HIS A 22 -27.79 5.43 13.50
C HIS A 22 -26.80 4.44 14.11
N CYS A 23 -25.92 3.88 13.26
CA CYS A 23 -24.91 2.89 13.63
C CYS A 23 -23.55 3.24 13.02
N HIS A 24 -22.51 3.12 13.85
CA HIS A 24 -21.12 3.27 13.47
C HIS A 24 -20.44 1.90 13.44
N SER A 25 -19.84 1.56 12.30
CA SER A 25 -18.93 0.43 12.21
C SER A 25 -17.51 0.84 12.58
N HIS A 26 -16.58 -0.12 12.61
CA HIS A 26 -15.15 0.15 12.76
C HIS A 26 -14.56 0.99 11.61
N TYR A 27 -15.29 1.17 10.50
CA TYR A 27 -14.91 2.11 9.43
C TYR A 27 -15.19 3.57 9.79
N SER A 28 -15.97 3.85 10.82
CA SER A 28 -15.84 5.10 11.58
C SER A 28 -14.49 5.05 12.29
N PHE A 29 -13.41 5.39 11.57
CA PHE A 29 -12.03 5.10 11.97
C PHE A 29 -11.76 5.50 13.42
N LEU A 30 -11.41 4.49 14.22
CA LEU A 30 -11.08 4.64 15.64
C LEU A 30 -12.22 5.27 16.49
N ARG A 31 -13.48 5.12 16.06
CA ARG A 31 -14.69 5.55 16.76
C ARG A 31 -15.68 4.40 16.95
N GLY A 32 -15.90 3.56 15.94
CA GLY A 32 -16.73 2.35 16.08
C GLY A 32 -15.88 1.11 16.34
N VAL A 33 -16.51 0.07 16.89
CA VAL A 33 -15.86 -1.22 17.21
C VAL A 33 -16.40 -2.37 16.35
N ALA A 34 -17.69 -2.38 16.07
CA ALA A 34 -18.37 -3.47 15.37
C ALA A 34 -18.07 -3.48 13.86
N SER A 35 -17.95 -4.66 13.24
CA SER A 35 -17.88 -4.76 11.78
C SER A 35 -19.25 -4.65 11.11
N PRO A 36 -19.32 -4.25 9.82
CA PRO A 36 -20.57 -4.31 9.06
C PRO A 36 -21.22 -5.71 9.08
N GLU A 37 -20.43 -6.78 8.99
CA GLU A 37 -20.88 -8.17 9.09
C GLU A 37 -21.50 -8.44 10.46
N GLU A 38 -20.86 -8.00 11.54
CA GLU A 38 -21.37 -8.23 12.89
C GLU A 38 -22.66 -7.44 13.16
N ILE A 39 -22.78 -6.22 12.63
CA ILE A 39 -24.00 -5.40 12.70
C ILE A 39 -25.16 -6.11 11.98
N ILE A 40 -24.91 -6.65 10.78
CA ILE A 40 -25.92 -7.40 10.02
C ILE A 40 -26.29 -8.69 10.74
N ALA A 41 -25.31 -9.43 11.27
CA ALA A 41 -25.56 -10.64 12.04
C ALA A 41 -26.43 -10.37 13.27
N ALA A 42 -26.17 -9.28 13.99
CA ALA A 42 -26.98 -8.85 15.13
C ALA A 42 -28.41 -8.47 14.70
N ALA A 43 -28.58 -7.78 13.57
CA ALA A 43 -29.90 -7.46 13.01
C ALA A 43 -30.69 -8.73 12.64
N VAL A 44 -30.04 -9.73 12.03
CA VAL A 44 -30.63 -11.03 11.70
C VAL A 44 -31.04 -11.79 12.97
N GLU A 45 -30.15 -11.86 13.97
CA GLU A 45 -30.43 -12.53 15.25
C GLU A 45 -31.64 -11.91 15.94
N GLN A 46 -31.78 -10.58 15.87
CA GLN A 46 -32.86 -9.82 16.47
C GLN A 46 -34.11 -9.68 15.56
N LYS A 47 -34.11 -10.33 14.38
CA LYS A 47 -35.22 -10.31 13.40
C LYS A 47 -35.64 -8.91 12.94
N MET A 48 -34.69 -7.98 12.83
CA MET A 48 -34.96 -6.65 12.29
C MET A 48 -35.15 -6.73 10.77
N PRO A 49 -36.13 -6.02 10.17
CA PRO A 49 -36.36 -6.07 8.72
C PRO A 49 -35.34 -5.24 7.91
N ALA A 50 -34.72 -4.25 8.56
CA ALA A 50 -33.76 -3.34 7.96
C ALA A 50 -32.71 -2.93 9.01
N VAL A 51 -31.60 -2.34 8.56
CA VAL A 51 -30.59 -1.70 9.42
C VAL A 51 -29.86 -0.62 8.63
N ALA A 52 -29.52 0.49 9.28
CA ALA A 52 -28.71 1.55 8.68
C ALA A 52 -27.25 1.48 9.10
N LEU A 53 -26.36 1.81 8.18
CA LEU A 53 -24.95 2.09 8.45
C LEU A 53 -24.69 3.58 8.18
N THR A 54 -24.22 4.30 9.19
CA THR A 54 -24.04 5.76 9.19
C THR A 54 -22.67 6.11 9.75
N ASP A 55 -21.62 5.67 9.06
CA ASP A 55 -20.25 5.90 9.52
C ASP A 55 -19.93 7.39 9.61
N THR A 56 -19.01 7.75 10.52
CA THR A 56 -18.66 9.14 10.77
C THR A 56 -17.89 9.71 9.57
N ASN A 57 -18.45 10.74 8.94
CA ASN A 57 -17.83 11.53 7.89
C ASN A 57 -17.37 10.75 6.65
N GLY A 58 -17.89 9.55 6.42
CA GLY A 58 -17.53 8.76 5.25
C GLY A 58 -18.49 7.62 4.99
N LEU A 59 -18.46 7.13 3.76
CA LEU A 59 -19.26 5.99 3.31
C LEU A 59 -18.41 4.71 3.17
N TYR A 60 -17.22 4.67 3.75
CA TYR A 60 -16.16 3.66 3.55
C TYR A 60 -16.63 2.21 3.28
N ALA A 61 -17.60 1.70 4.04
CA ALA A 61 -18.12 0.33 3.91
C ALA A 61 -19.51 0.21 3.26
N ALA A 62 -20.07 1.28 2.69
CA ALA A 62 -21.43 1.33 2.17
C ALA A 62 -21.73 0.21 1.15
N VAL A 63 -20.83 -0.01 0.19
CA VAL A 63 -21.00 -1.04 -0.85
C VAL A 63 -20.88 -2.46 -0.27
N GLN A 64 -19.92 -2.69 0.62
CA GLN A 64 -19.74 -3.98 1.31
C GLN A 64 -20.95 -4.30 2.18
N PHE A 65 -21.40 -3.35 2.99
CA PHE A 65 -22.59 -3.43 3.83
C PHE A 65 -23.85 -3.72 2.99
N TYR A 66 -24.03 -3.01 1.87
CA TYR A 66 -25.17 -3.22 0.98
C TYR A 66 -25.23 -4.65 0.44
N LYS A 67 -24.09 -5.20 -0.02
CA LYS A 67 -24.00 -6.58 -0.51
C LYS A 67 -24.30 -7.60 0.58
N LEU A 68 -23.66 -7.48 1.74
CA LEU A 68 -23.84 -8.38 2.87
C LEU A 68 -25.28 -8.39 3.38
N ALA A 69 -25.92 -7.23 3.44
CA ALA A 69 -27.31 -7.11 3.86
C ALA A 69 -28.26 -7.79 2.86
N GLN A 70 -28.04 -7.59 1.55
CA GLN A 70 -28.80 -8.28 0.51
C GLN A 70 -28.65 -9.81 0.59
N GLU A 71 -27.43 -10.31 0.78
CA GLU A 71 -27.15 -11.74 0.97
C GLU A 71 -27.86 -12.30 2.22
N ALA A 72 -27.88 -11.53 3.31
CA ALA A 72 -28.58 -11.87 4.55
C ALA A 72 -30.10 -11.62 4.50
N ARG A 73 -30.64 -11.09 3.38
CA ARG A 73 -32.05 -10.70 3.20
C ARG A 73 -32.54 -9.65 4.21
N ILE A 74 -31.66 -8.75 4.63
CA ILE A 74 -31.97 -7.56 5.43
C ILE A 74 -31.96 -6.36 4.50
N LYS A 75 -32.94 -5.44 4.63
CA LYS A 75 -32.96 -4.21 3.82
C LYS A 75 -31.81 -3.28 4.26
N PRO A 76 -30.82 -2.98 3.39
CA PRO A 76 -29.75 -2.05 3.73
C PRO A 76 -30.23 -0.60 3.65
N ILE A 77 -29.88 0.21 4.64
CA ILE A 77 -30.04 1.67 4.59
C ILE A 77 -28.63 2.28 4.62
N VAL A 78 -28.24 2.92 3.53
CA VAL A 78 -26.92 3.57 3.41
C VAL A 78 -27.04 5.02 3.87
N GLY A 79 -26.18 5.43 4.80
CA GLY A 79 -26.13 6.80 5.28
C GLY A 79 -24.76 7.18 5.83
N VAL A 80 -24.68 8.39 6.38
CA VAL A 80 -23.46 8.97 6.95
C VAL A 80 -23.82 9.88 8.12
N ALA A 81 -23.02 9.86 9.18
CA ALA A 81 -23.06 10.87 10.22
C ALA A 81 -22.05 11.97 9.87
N LEU A 82 -22.53 13.11 9.38
CA LEU A 82 -21.72 14.15 8.74
C LEU A 82 -21.64 15.42 9.59
N ASP A 83 -20.44 15.94 9.76
CA ASP A 83 -20.22 17.22 10.44
C ASP A 83 -20.67 18.40 9.56
N ILE A 84 -21.63 19.18 10.06
CA ILE A 84 -22.17 20.39 9.42
C ILE A 84 -21.73 21.63 10.21
N GLN A 85 -21.31 22.67 9.50
CA GLN A 85 -20.99 23.97 10.07
C GLN A 85 -22.27 24.72 10.43
N TRP A 86 -22.38 25.11 11.70
CA TRP A 86 -23.46 25.95 12.17
C TRP A 86 -22.90 27.33 12.56
N ARG A 87 -23.32 28.38 11.83
CA ARG A 87 -23.06 29.78 12.21
C ARG A 87 -24.28 30.37 12.91
N VAL A 88 -24.03 31.02 14.04
CA VAL A 88 -24.99 31.91 14.68
C VAL A 88 -24.61 33.34 14.30
N THR A 89 -25.09 33.86 13.17
CA THR A 89 -25.01 35.30 12.92
C THR A 89 -26.19 35.98 13.60
N SER A 90 -25.90 36.72 14.66
CA SER A 90 -26.81 37.72 15.20
C SER A 90 -27.01 38.83 14.16
N GLY A 91 -28.17 38.84 13.49
CA GLY A 91 -28.75 40.09 12.96
C GLY A 91 -28.75 40.37 11.45
N GLU A 92 -28.35 39.46 10.55
CA GLU A 92 -28.29 39.77 9.10
C GLU A 92 -29.00 38.72 8.22
N TRP A 93 -30.25 38.40 8.55
CA TRP A 93 -31.19 37.80 7.61
C TRP A 93 -32.47 38.65 7.59
N ARG A 94 -32.34 39.89 7.11
CA ARG A 94 -33.49 40.70 6.69
C ARG A 94 -33.21 41.31 5.32
N GLU A 95 -34.09 40.94 4.39
CA GLU A 95 -34.38 41.56 3.09
C GLU A 95 -33.29 41.54 2.02
N GLY A 96 -33.54 40.75 0.96
CA GLY A 96 -32.92 40.96 -0.36
C GLY A 96 -32.26 39.72 -0.95
N ILE A 97 -32.81 39.26 -2.06
CA ILE A 97 -32.20 38.30 -2.98
C ILE A 97 -30.83 38.84 -3.44
N GLY A 98 -29.74 38.08 -3.28
CA GLY A 98 -28.61 38.19 -4.23
C GLY A 98 -27.18 38.03 -3.73
N GLU A 99 -26.80 38.44 -2.51
CA GLU A 99 -25.37 38.46 -2.14
C GLU A 99 -25.11 38.01 -0.69
N ILE A 100 -24.25 37.01 -0.53
CA ILE A 100 -23.76 36.47 0.76
C ILE A 100 -22.36 37.07 1.04
N PRO A 101 -22.08 37.59 2.25
CA PRO A 101 -20.81 38.26 2.55
C PRO A 101 -19.60 37.32 2.44
N HIS A 102 -18.54 37.81 1.81
CA HIS A 102 -17.25 37.11 1.68
C HIS A 102 -16.58 36.91 3.06
N CYS A 103 -16.12 35.68 3.31
CA CYS A 103 -15.49 35.26 4.54
C CYS A 103 -14.14 35.96 4.78
N THR A 104 -13.94 36.60 5.94
CA THR A 104 -12.59 36.89 6.47
C THR A 104 -12.16 35.82 7.49
N ARG A 105 -10.87 35.50 7.44
CA ARG A 105 -10.21 34.23 7.85
C ARG A 105 -10.08 33.99 9.37
N ASN A 106 -10.73 34.76 10.25
CA ASN A 106 -10.27 34.89 11.64
C ASN A 106 -11.29 34.65 12.77
N ASP A 107 -12.48 34.09 12.51
CA ASP A 107 -13.50 33.93 13.55
C ASP A 107 -13.40 32.58 14.28
N ARG A 108 -12.78 32.58 15.47
CA ARG A 108 -12.35 31.40 16.26
C ARG A 108 -13.48 30.64 16.99
N ARG A 109 -14.75 30.81 16.64
CA ARG A 109 -15.89 30.13 17.33
C ARG A 109 -16.93 29.56 16.36
N THR A 110 -16.51 28.75 15.40
CA THR A 110 -17.42 27.93 14.60
C THR A 110 -17.87 26.70 15.39
N HIS A 111 -19.18 26.52 15.56
CA HIS A 111 -19.77 25.32 16.15
C HIS A 111 -20.06 24.33 15.02
N SER A 112 -19.62 23.07 15.14
CA SER A 112 -20.02 21.98 14.23
C SER A 112 -21.03 21.09 14.92
N MET A 113 -22.00 20.58 14.16
CA MET A 113 -22.98 19.59 14.62
C MET A 113 -22.96 18.39 13.68
N SER A 114 -23.09 17.18 14.24
CA SER A 114 -23.22 15.97 13.45
C SER A 114 -24.68 15.78 13.04
N LEU A 115 -24.93 15.59 11.75
CA LEU A 115 -26.23 15.32 11.16
C LEU A 115 -26.22 13.92 10.54
N VAL A 116 -27.20 13.08 10.83
CA VAL A 116 -27.34 11.77 10.18
C VAL A 116 -28.09 11.95 8.87
N LEU A 117 -27.47 11.57 7.76
CA LEU A 117 -28.04 11.67 6.42
C LEU A 117 -28.19 10.28 5.81
N LEU A 118 -29.38 9.95 5.32
CA LEU A 118 -29.74 8.65 4.74
C LEU A 118 -30.08 8.82 3.26
N ALA A 119 -29.59 7.92 2.41
CA ALA A 119 -29.95 7.89 1.00
C ALA A 119 -31.35 7.27 0.81
N ALA A 120 -32.31 8.07 0.35
CA ALA A 120 -33.64 7.58 0.01
C ALA A 120 -33.63 6.83 -1.34
N ASP A 121 -32.79 7.25 -2.28
CA ASP A 121 -32.68 6.71 -3.63
C ASP A 121 -31.26 6.91 -4.20
N MET A 122 -31.07 6.62 -5.50
CA MET A 122 -29.77 6.80 -6.18
C MET A 122 -29.31 8.26 -6.28
N GLU A 123 -30.23 9.22 -6.35
CA GLU A 123 -29.88 10.65 -6.36
C GLU A 123 -29.39 11.06 -4.97
N GLY A 124 -30.09 10.60 -3.92
CA GLY A 124 -29.66 10.73 -2.53
C GLY A 124 -28.26 10.18 -2.30
N TYR A 125 -27.99 8.96 -2.77
CA TYR A 125 -26.65 8.36 -2.67
C TYR A 125 -25.56 9.19 -3.37
N SER A 126 -25.84 9.68 -4.58
CA SER A 126 -24.93 10.59 -5.31
C SER A 126 -24.67 11.86 -4.51
N ASN A 127 -25.71 12.46 -3.94
CA ASN A 127 -25.59 13.66 -3.11
C ASN A 127 -24.81 13.41 -1.81
N LEU A 128 -24.98 12.25 -1.17
CA LEU A 128 -24.14 11.86 -0.02
C LEU A 128 -22.65 11.75 -0.42
N CYS A 129 -22.35 11.15 -1.58
CA CYS A 129 -20.97 11.07 -2.09
C CYS A 129 -20.35 12.47 -2.29
N GLN A 130 -21.14 13.41 -2.81
CA GLN A 130 -20.69 14.80 -3.01
C GLN A 130 -20.49 15.55 -1.69
N LEU A 131 -21.44 15.47 -0.76
CA LEU A 131 -21.34 16.09 0.56
C LEU A 131 -20.14 15.58 1.36
N VAL A 132 -19.92 14.27 1.36
CA VAL A 132 -18.74 13.65 1.99
C VAL A 132 -17.46 14.13 1.31
N THR A 133 -17.44 14.22 -0.03
CA THR A 133 -16.28 14.74 -0.76
C THR A 133 -16.01 16.21 -0.41
N LEU A 134 -17.04 17.06 -0.35
CA LEU A 134 -16.93 18.47 0.02
C LEU A 134 -16.33 18.65 1.42
N ARG A 135 -16.71 17.80 2.37
CA ARG A 135 -16.13 17.80 3.72
C ARG A 135 -14.62 17.57 3.71
N HIS A 136 -14.16 16.59 2.92
CA HIS A 136 -12.76 16.16 2.92
C HIS A 136 -11.87 17.00 1.99
N LEU A 137 -12.41 17.46 0.86
CA LEU A 137 -11.63 18.18 -0.15
C LEU A 137 -11.90 19.69 -0.16
N GLY A 138 -13.01 20.13 0.42
CA GLY A 138 -13.50 21.50 0.33
C GLY A 138 -14.09 21.88 -1.03
N THR A 139 -14.02 21.00 -2.03
CA THR A 139 -14.46 21.19 -3.41
C THR A 139 -14.86 19.85 -4.02
N THR A 140 -15.82 19.86 -4.95
CA THR A 140 -16.12 18.71 -5.81
C THR A 140 -15.25 18.69 -7.08
N GLN A 141 -14.73 19.85 -7.49
CA GLN A 141 -13.81 20.00 -8.61
C GLN A 141 -12.38 19.71 -8.16
N LEU A 142 -11.76 18.72 -8.78
CA LEU A 142 -10.39 18.29 -8.48
C LEU A 142 -9.39 19.20 -9.21
N SER A 143 -8.98 20.30 -8.56
CA SER A 143 -7.78 21.05 -8.96
C SER A 143 -6.61 20.66 -8.05
N GLN A 144 -5.47 20.28 -8.65
CA GLN A 144 -4.28 19.84 -7.91
C GLN A 144 -3.56 20.98 -7.16
N ASN A 145 -3.97 22.25 -7.36
CA ASN A 145 -3.24 23.44 -6.91
C ASN A 145 -3.83 24.16 -5.67
N MET A 146 -4.69 23.51 -4.88
CA MET A 146 -5.19 24.13 -3.63
C MET A 146 -4.30 23.84 -2.42
N ASN A 147 -4.12 24.85 -1.57
CA ASN A 147 -3.21 24.81 -0.42
C ASN A 147 -3.71 23.76 0.61
N PRO A 148 -2.94 22.66 0.87
CA PRO A 148 -3.45 21.50 1.60
C PRO A 148 -3.80 21.72 3.07
N ALA A 149 -3.18 22.73 3.71
CA ALA A 149 -3.25 22.93 5.15
C ALA A 149 -4.55 23.60 5.64
N GLU A 150 -5.42 24.07 4.73
CA GLU A 150 -6.54 24.96 5.10
C GLU A 150 -7.94 24.37 4.86
N THR A 151 -8.08 23.21 4.20
CA THR A 151 -9.39 22.70 3.75
C THR A 151 -9.71 21.26 4.16
N ASP A 152 -8.73 20.49 4.64
CA ASP A 152 -8.95 19.09 5.00
C ASP A 152 -9.80 18.97 6.27
N GLY A 153 -10.93 18.28 6.13
CA GLY A 153 -11.85 17.97 7.22
C GLY A 153 -12.68 19.14 7.73
N ARG A 154 -12.93 20.17 6.91
CA ARG A 154 -13.89 21.22 7.27
C ARG A 154 -15.31 20.65 7.34
N PRO A 155 -16.15 21.10 8.28
CA PRO A 155 -17.57 20.76 8.26
C PRO A 155 -18.24 21.30 7.00
N VAL A 156 -19.27 20.60 6.51
CA VAL A 156 -20.05 21.01 5.34
C VAL A 156 -20.92 22.22 5.69
N THR A 157 -21.01 23.20 4.80
CA THR A 157 -21.82 24.40 5.03
C THR A 157 -23.31 24.14 4.81
N MET A 158 -24.18 24.98 5.41
CA MET A 158 -25.62 24.90 5.16
C MET A 158 -25.99 25.15 3.69
N GLN A 159 -25.19 25.95 2.96
CA GLN A 159 -25.40 26.19 1.54
C GLN A 159 -25.12 24.93 0.71
N GLU A 160 -23.99 24.27 0.95
CA GLU A 160 -23.66 23.00 0.28
C GLU A 160 -24.69 21.91 0.60
N LEU A 161 -25.18 21.89 1.84
CA LEU A 161 -26.28 21.00 2.23
C LEU A 161 -27.56 21.31 1.46
N ALA A 162 -27.88 22.58 1.24
CA ALA A 162 -29.02 23.00 0.43
C ALA A 162 -28.86 22.64 -1.06
N GLU A 163 -27.64 22.73 -1.61
CA GLU A 163 -27.34 22.35 -2.99
C GLU A 163 -27.46 20.83 -3.24
N HIS A 164 -27.17 20.01 -2.22
CA HIS A 164 -27.12 18.55 -2.31
C HIS A 164 -28.16 17.84 -1.41
N ASN A 165 -29.38 18.38 -1.32
CA ASN A 165 -30.42 17.84 -0.43
C ASN A 165 -31.35 16.80 -1.09
N HIS A 166 -31.43 16.75 -2.42
CA HIS A 166 -32.40 15.91 -3.14
C HIS A 166 -32.15 14.42 -2.88
N GLY A 167 -33.21 13.64 -2.67
CA GLY A 167 -33.12 12.21 -2.33
C GLY A 167 -32.49 11.89 -0.97
N VAL A 168 -32.21 12.88 -0.12
CA VAL A 168 -31.60 12.68 1.22
C VAL A 168 -32.64 12.88 2.34
N ILE A 169 -32.66 11.96 3.31
CA ILE A 169 -33.42 12.08 4.57
C ILE A 169 -32.46 12.46 5.70
N ALA A 170 -32.81 13.43 6.52
CA ALA A 170 -31.95 13.95 7.58
C ALA A 170 -32.54 13.69 8.98
N LEU A 171 -31.74 13.10 9.86
CA LEU A 171 -32.04 12.95 11.29
C LEU A 171 -31.08 13.86 12.08
N CYS A 172 -31.64 14.83 12.80
CA CYS A 172 -30.87 15.82 13.52
C CYS A 172 -31.08 15.72 15.02
N PRO A 173 -30.04 15.43 15.82
CA PRO A 173 -30.15 15.44 17.26
C PRO A 173 -30.17 16.88 17.79
N LEU A 174 -30.84 17.09 18.94
CA LEU A 174 -30.76 18.37 19.62
C LEU A 174 -29.33 18.66 20.10
N PRO A 175 -28.83 19.91 19.97
CA PRO A 175 -27.52 20.26 20.50
C PRO A 175 -27.49 20.12 22.02
N ALA A 176 -26.56 19.31 22.52
CA ALA A 176 -26.38 19.09 23.95
C ALA A 176 -26.24 20.42 24.71
N ARG A 177 -26.79 20.49 25.92
CA ARG A 177 -26.51 21.61 26.84
C ARG A 177 -25.05 21.54 27.23
N SER A 178 -24.20 22.32 26.54
CA SER A 178 -22.87 22.65 27.05
C SER A 178 -23.03 23.14 28.48
N ARG A 179 -22.69 22.29 29.45
CA ARG A 179 -22.45 22.75 30.82
C ARG A 179 -21.25 23.65 30.68
N ASP A 180 -21.44 24.93 30.98
CA ASP A 180 -20.39 25.93 31.04
C ASP A 180 -19.30 25.42 32.01
N THR A 181 -18.25 24.78 31.49
CA THR A 181 -17.11 24.28 32.27
C THR A 181 -16.06 25.38 32.43
N SER A 182 -16.49 26.63 32.57
CA SER A 182 -15.60 27.77 32.84
C SER A 182 -14.97 27.74 34.26
N ASN A 183 -15.35 26.79 35.12
CA ASN A 183 -14.68 26.57 36.42
C ASN A 183 -13.82 25.31 36.44
N ARG A 184 -12.67 25.34 35.74
CA ARG A 184 -11.49 24.53 36.09
C ARG A 184 -10.20 25.33 35.93
N ARG A 185 -10.06 26.38 36.75
CA ARG A 185 -8.78 26.67 37.40
C ARG A 185 -8.96 26.34 38.88
N GLY A 186 -8.09 25.48 39.40
CA GLY A 186 -8.14 25.07 40.79
C GLY A 186 -7.89 26.25 41.71
N THR A 187 -8.88 26.61 42.51
CA THR A 187 -8.71 27.20 43.84
C THR A 187 -9.92 26.81 44.68
N ILE A 188 -9.64 26.24 45.86
CA ILE A 188 -10.61 26.02 46.92
C ILE A 188 -11.06 27.40 47.40
N HIS A 189 -12.29 27.79 47.11
CA HIS A 189 -12.94 28.87 47.85
C HIS A 189 -14.32 28.44 48.33
N ARG A 190 -14.49 28.54 49.65
CA ARG A 190 -15.72 28.42 50.42
C ARG A 190 -16.88 29.16 49.73
N ALA A 191 -18.04 28.53 49.70
CA ALA A 191 -19.30 29.19 49.41
C ALA A 191 -19.54 30.34 50.40
N PRO A 192 -20.07 31.51 49.96
CA PRO A 192 -20.68 32.46 50.86
C PRO A 192 -22.00 31.87 51.37
N ALA A 193 -22.10 31.74 52.69
CA ALA A 193 -23.38 31.55 53.35
C ALA A 193 -24.17 32.85 53.20
N ASN A 194 -25.30 32.79 52.48
CA ASN A 194 -26.52 33.60 52.60
C ASN A 194 -27.17 33.74 51.22
N THR A 195 -28.02 32.77 50.88
CA THR A 195 -29.07 32.95 49.87
C THR A 195 -30.33 32.40 50.51
N THR A 196 -31.27 33.29 50.83
CA THR A 196 -32.51 32.95 51.51
C THR A 196 -33.46 32.23 50.56
N GLN A 197 -34.23 31.29 51.10
CA GLN A 197 -35.20 30.45 50.38
C GLN A 197 -36.21 31.25 49.52
N ALA A 198 -36.43 32.54 49.83
CA ALA A 198 -37.33 33.42 49.08
C ALA A 198 -36.84 33.85 47.68
N GLU A 199 -35.54 33.71 47.36
CA GLU A 199 -35.03 33.96 46.00
C GLU A 199 -35.08 32.72 45.09
N ALA A 200 -35.26 31.53 45.68
CA ALA A 200 -35.42 30.28 44.93
C ALA A 200 -36.83 30.13 44.34
N ASP A 201 -37.85 30.67 45.01
CA ASP A 201 -39.26 30.45 44.64
C ASP A 201 -39.78 31.43 43.57
N CYS A 202 -39.06 32.54 43.31
CA CYS A 202 -39.45 33.52 42.28
C CYS A 202 -39.00 33.15 40.85
N HIS A 203 -38.26 32.05 40.65
CA HIS A 203 -37.75 31.63 39.34
C HIS A 203 -38.62 30.58 38.62
N GLU A 204 -39.72 30.10 39.22
CA GLU A 204 -40.58 29.07 38.61
C GLU A 204 -41.77 29.60 37.81
N GLN A 205 -42.01 30.92 37.77
CA GLN A 205 -43.12 31.48 36.98
C GLN A 205 -42.67 32.68 36.14
N GLY A 206 -42.20 32.37 34.93
CA GLY A 206 -41.92 33.37 33.90
C GLY A 206 -41.45 32.72 32.60
N CYS A 207 -42.38 32.54 31.65
CA CYS A 207 -42.07 32.26 30.25
C CYS A 207 -41.25 33.41 29.65
N SER A 208 -39.92 33.34 29.78
CA SER A 208 -39.01 34.10 28.93
C SER A 208 -38.30 33.11 28.02
N VAL A 209 -38.60 33.19 26.73
CA VAL A 209 -37.93 32.40 25.68
C VAL A 209 -36.44 32.74 25.76
N THR A 210 -35.61 31.76 26.11
CA THR A 210 -34.17 32.02 26.26
C THR A 210 -33.54 32.24 24.87
N SER A 211 -32.47 33.04 24.80
CA SER A 211 -31.74 33.29 23.53
C SER A 211 -31.20 32.01 22.88
N ARG A 212 -31.10 30.91 23.65
CA ARG A 212 -30.73 29.58 23.18
C ARG A 212 -31.89 28.87 22.47
N ASP A 213 -33.10 28.93 23.03
CA ASP A 213 -34.27 28.29 22.43
C ASP A 213 -34.55 28.85 21.03
N LEU A 214 -34.43 30.19 20.88
CA LEU A 214 -34.52 30.86 19.58
C LEU A 214 -33.47 30.39 18.57
N ARG A 215 -32.23 30.09 19.02
CA ARG A 215 -31.16 29.61 18.13
C ARG A 215 -31.43 28.19 17.63
N ILE A 216 -31.89 27.30 18.51
CA ILE A 216 -32.19 25.91 18.15
C ILE A 216 -33.41 25.87 17.22
N THR A 217 -34.47 26.60 17.55
CA THR A 217 -35.66 26.70 16.68
C THR A 217 -35.29 27.27 15.30
N ASN A 218 -34.45 28.31 15.22
CA ASN A 218 -33.98 28.85 13.94
C ASN A 218 -33.18 27.83 13.12
N TYR A 219 -32.33 27.03 13.77
CA TYR A 219 -31.56 26.00 13.08
C TYR A 219 -32.44 24.91 12.47
N PHE A 220 -33.40 24.38 13.24
CA PHE A 220 -34.37 23.41 12.72
C PHE A 220 -35.30 24.02 11.65
N SER A 221 -35.61 25.32 11.73
CA SER A 221 -36.33 26.02 10.67
C SER A 221 -35.55 26.04 9.35
N GLN A 222 -34.25 26.37 9.39
CA GLN A 222 -33.38 26.33 8.21
C GLN A 222 -33.26 24.92 7.64
N LEU A 223 -33.08 23.91 8.49
CA LEU A 223 -33.06 22.51 8.03
C LEU A 223 -34.40 22.09 7.43
N LYS A 224 -35.53 22.58 7.98
CA LYS A 224 -36.87 22.30 7.44
C LYS A 224 -37.05 22.94 6.07
N GLU A 225 -36.49 24.13 5.83
CA GLU A 225 -36.48 24.75 4.50
C GLU A 225 -35.68 23.91 3.48
N ILE A 226 -34.57 23.29 3.91
CA ILE A 226 -33.73 22.44 3.04
C ILE A 226 -34.37 21.08 2.76
N PHE A 227 -34.80 20.36 3.79
CA PHE A 227 -35.23 18.96 3.66
C PHE A 227 -36.74 18.79 3.54
N GLY A 228 -37.54 19.77 3.96
CA GLY A 228 -39.00 19.69 3.95
C GLY A 228 -39.52 18.58 4.87
N ASP A 229 -40.29 17.67 4.29
CA ASP A 229 -40.88 16.48 4.94
C ASP A 229 -39.86 15.34 5.17
N ARG A 230 -38.61 15.53 4.74
CA ARG A 230 -37.50 14.57 4.90
C ARG A 230 -36.62 14.87 6.12
N LEU A 231 -37.01 15.84 6.96
CA LEU A 231 -36.35 16.15 8.22
C LEU A 231 -37.03 15.45 9.39
N TYR A 232 -36.23 14.84 10.26
CA TYR A 232 -36.68 14.26 11.51
C TYR A 232 -35.81 14.76 12.67
N ILE A 233 -36.43 15.02 13.82
CA ILE A 233 -35.70 15.31 15.06
C ILE A 233 -35.30 13.99 15.69
N GLU A 234 -34.00 13.75 15.77
CA GLU A 234 -33.45 12.55 16.38
C GLU A 234 -33.45 12.67 17.91
N VAL A 235 -33.98 11.66 18.59
CA VAL A 235 -33.99 11.59 20.06
C VAL A 235 -33.35 10.31 20.57
N GLN A 236 -32.50 10.48 21.59
CA GLN A 236 -31.70 9.42 22.20
C GLN A 236 -31.89 9.46 23.72
N ARG A 237 -31.79 8.31 24.39
CA ARG A 237 -31.77 8.19 25.87
C ARG A 237 -30.52 7.43 26.31
N LEU A 238 -29.38 8.12 26.29
CA LEU A 238 -28.04 7.60 26.64
C LEU A 238 -27.57 8.06 28.02
N LEU A 239 -28.11 9.17 28.53
CA LEU A 239 -27.78 9.79 29.81
C LEU A 239 -29.04 10.01 30.66
N PRO A 240 -28.94 10.01 32.00
CA PRO A 240 -30.06 10.29 32.90
C PRO A 240 -30.75 11.66 32.66
N GLY A 241 -30.08 12.61 32.02
CA GLY A 241 -30.61 13.95 31.71
C GLY A 241 -31.47 14.03 30.44
N ASP A 242 -31.49 12.98 29.61
CA ASP A 242 -32.05 13.04 28.25
C ASP A 242 -33.58 13.16 28.22
N GLY A 243 -34.27 12.85 29.32
CA GLY A 243 -35.71 13.09 29.44
C GLY A 243 -36.10 14.57 29.32
N ARG A 244 -35.20 15.51 29.64
CA ARG A 244 -35.42 16.95 29.39
C ARG A 244 -35.23 17.28 27.92
N THR A 245 -34.21 16.72 27.29
CA THR A 245 -33.92 16.86 25.86
C THR A 245 -35.09 16.34 25.01
N LEU A 246 -35.69 15.21 25.39
CA LEU A 246 -36.88 14.68 24.71
C LEU A 246 -38.07 15.65 24.77
N ARG A 247 -38.38 16.24 25.93
CA ARG A 247 -39.45 17.23 26.05
C ARG A 247 -39.19 18.49 25.22
N GLU A 248 -37.92 18.91 25.13
CA GLU A 248 -37.50 20.02 24.29
C GLU A 248 -37.67 19.68 22.80
N ALA A 249 -37.33 18.46 22.40
CA ALA A 249 -37.51 17.95 21.03
C ALA A 249 -38.99 17.93 20.64
N GLU A 250 -39.86 17.45 21.51
CA GLU A 250 -41.30 17.41 21.26
C GLU A 250 -41.91 18.80 21.11
N ARG A 251 -41.44 19.77 21.90
CA ARG A 251 -41.89 21.16 21.80
C ARG A 251 -41.53 21.72 20.43
N ILE A 252 -40.25 21.60 20.04
CA ILE A 252 -39.75 22.11 18.75
C ILE A 252 -40.40 21.37 17.57
N GLY A 253 -40.54 20.05 17.67
CA GLY A 253 -41.22 19.24 16.65
C GLY A 253 -42.68 19.63 16.46
N ARG A 254 -43.41 19.95 17.54
CA ARG A 254 -44.78 20.48 17.46
C ARG A 254 -44.85 21.89 16.89
N GLU A 255 -43.95 22.79 17.31
CA GLU A 255 -43.90 24.18 16.82
C GLU A 255 -43.57 24.27 15.34
N LEU A 256 -42.61 23.46 14.88
CA LEU A 256 -42.15 23.46 13.50
C LEU A 256 -42.86 22.41 12.63
N GLY A 257 -43.70 21.54 13.18
CA GLY A 257 -44.33 20.43 12.45
C GLY A 257 -43.29 19.46 11.84
N VAL A 258 -42.27 19.11 12.61
CA VAL A 258 -41.20 18.16 12.23
C VAL A 258 -41.36 16.88 13.07
N PRO A 259 -41.44 15.69 12.46
CA PRO A 259 -41.58 14.43 13.18
C PRO A 259 -40.33 14.09 14.01
N LEU A 260 -40.51 13.32 15.09
CA LEU A 260 -39.42 12.82 15.92
C LEU A 260 -39.15 11.34 15.61
N VAL A 261 -37.91 10.89 15.79
CA VAL A 261 -37.52 9.48 15.64
C VAL A 261 -36.53 9.05 16.73
N ALA A 262 -36.72 7.84 17.26
CA ALA A 262 -35.84 7.28 18.29
C ALA A 262 -34.65 6.51 17.68
N THR A 263 -33.45 6.77 18.17
CA THR A 263 -32.21 6.05 17.81
C THR A 263 -31.37 5.76 19.06
N ASN A 264 -30.27 5.02 18.93
CA ASN A 264 -29.36 4.71 20.04
C ASN A 264 -27.88 5.06 19.78
N ASN A 265 -27.55 5.72 18.66
CA ASN A 265 -26.18 6.09 18.28
C ASN A 265 -25.15 4.97 18.53
N VAL A 266 -25.34 3.84 17.85
CA VAL A 266 -24.63 2.60 18.19
C VAL A 266 -23.17 2.65 17.76
N HIS A 267 -22.24 2.37 18.67
CA HIS A 267 -20.79 2.27 18.37
C HIS A 267 -20.21 0.87 18.57
N PHE A 268 -20.90 0.01 19.31
CA PHE A 268 -20.45 -1.34 19.67
C PHE A 268 -21.66 -2.27 19.85
N LEU A 269 -21.45 -3.58 19.87
CA LEU A 269 -22.56 -4.54 19.90
C LEU A 269 -23.02 -4.85 21.31
N ARG A 270 -22.10 -4.84 22.27
CA ARG A 270 -22.37 -5.25 23.66
C ARG A 270 -21.79 -4.27 24.67
N PRO A 271 -22.38 -4.13 25.87
CA PRO A 271 -21.91 -3.18 26.88
C PRO A 271 -20.42 -3.35 27.27
N GLU A 272 -19.91 -4.58 27.27
CA GLU A 272 -18.51 -4.87 27.65
C GLU A 272 -17.50 -4.29 26.64
N GLU A 273 -17.95 -4.02 25.41
CA GLU A 273 -17.13 -3.43 24.35
C GLU A 273 -16.88 -1.92 24.54
N HIS A 274 -17.49 -1.29 25.54
CA HIS A 274 -17.19 0.10 25.90
C HIS A 274 -15.71 0.33 26.20
N LEU A 275 -15.00 -0.66 26.75
CA LEU A 275 -13.55 -0.58 26.92
C LEU A 275 -12.82 -0.46 25.57
N HIS A 276 -13.21 -1.26 24.58
CA HIS A 276 -12.63 -1.20 23.24
C HIS A 276 -12.91 0.15 22.57
N HIS A 277 -14.14 0.67 22.73
CA HIS A 277 -14.51 2.02 22.30
C HIS A 277 -13.60 3.09 22.90
N ARG A 278 -13.36 3.03 24.21
CA ARG A 278 -12.44 3.96 24.89
C ARG A 278 -11.01 3.84 24.37
N VAL A 279 -10.53 2.62 24.13
CA VAL A 279 -9.17 2.38 23.62
C VAL A 279 -9.00 2.95 22.21
N VAL A 280 -9.91 2.66 21.28
CA VAL A 280 -9.78 3.18 19.90
C VAL A 280 -9.85 4.71 19.87
N ASN A 281 -10.70 5.33 20.69
CA ASN A 281 -10.75 6.80 20.79
C ASN A 281 -9.50 7.40 21.46
N ALA A 282 -8.89 6.71 22.43
CA ALA A 282 -7.60 7.13 22.99
C ALA A 282 -6.47 7.04 21.94
N ILE A 283 -6.46 5.99 21.09
CA ILE A 283 -5.54 5.90 19.94
C ILE A 283 -5.75 7.09 19.00
N ARG A 284 -7.01 7.39 18.65
CA ARG A 284 -7.38 8.50 17.75
C ARG A 284 -6.92 9.86 18.24
N THR A 285 -7.09 10.11 19.53
CA THR A 285 -6.77 11.40 20.18
C THR A 285 -5.29 11.52 20.57
N GLY A 286 -4.50 10.45 20.43
CA GLY A 286 -3.11 10.40 20.91
C GLY A 286 -2.99 10.47 22.43
N GLY A 287 -4.08 10.19 23.17
CA GLY A 287 -4.15 10.26 24.62
C GLY A 287 -4.00 8.92 25.33
N LEU A 288 -4.07 8.95 26.67
CA LEU A 288 -4.08 7.74 27.50
C LEU A 288 -5.52 7.29 27.79
N LEU A 289 -5.69 6.01 28.14
CA LEU A 289 -6.99 5.45 28.54
C LEU A 289 -7.59 6.15 29.77
N THR A 290 -6.74 6.70 30.62
CA THR A 290 -7.12 7.44 31.84
C THR A 290 -7.54 8.89 31.55
N THR A 291 -7.13 9.45 30.41
CA THR A 291 -7.38 10.86 30.05
C THR A 291 -8.50 11.02 29.02
N VAL A 292 -8.84 9.97 28.27
CA VAL A 292 -9.92 10.03 27.27
C VAL A 292 -11.28 10.21 27.97
N ALA A 293 -12.01 11.26 27.60
CA ALA A 293 -13.26 11.66 28.21
C ALA A 293 -14.24 12.20 27.15
N PRO A 294 -15.55 12.33 27.45
CA PRO A 294 -16.49 13.00 26.56
C PRO A 294 -15.99 14.41 26.15
N PRO A 295 -16.24 14.86 24.91
CA PRO A 295 -17.10 14.24 23.89
C PRO A 295 -16.42 13.15 23.05
N GLU A 296 -15.15 12.83 23.30
CA GLU A 296 -14.38 11.88 22.47
C GLU A 296 -14.85 10.42 22.63
N ILE A 297 -15.51 10.10 23.74
CA ILE A 297 -16.12 8.79 24.01
C ILE A 297 -17.61 8.93 24.28
N THR A 298 -18.38 7.92 23.86
CA THR A 298 -19.81 7.81 24.17
C THR A 298 -20.02 7.07 25.49
N THR A 299 -21.27 7.01 25.96
CA THR A 299 -21.65 6.28 27.18
C THR A 299 -21.63 4.77 26.95
N GLY A 300 -21.62 3.98 28.03
CA GLY A 300 -21.75 2.52 27.94
C GLY A 300 -23.09 2.04 27.35
N GLU A 301 -24.06 2.94 27.17
CA GLU A 301 -25.40 2.65 26.66
C GLU A 301 -25.50 2.65 25.13
N ALA A 302 -24.46 3.11 24.43
CA ALA A 302 -24.42 3.21 22.96
C ALA A 302 -24.14 1.86 22.26
N TRP A 303 -24.74 0.77 22.75
CA TRP A 303 -24.62 -0.58 22.17
C TRP A 303 -25.83 -0.96 21.29
N PHE A 304 -25.71 -2.02 20.49
CA PHE A 304 -26.75 -2.48 19.57
C PHE A 304 -27.94 -3.14 20.29
N LYS A 305 -28.84 -2.30 20.83
CA LYS A 305 -29.99 -2.72 21.67
C LYS A 305 -31.08 -3.46 20.87
N PRO A 306 -31.63 -4.58 21.39
CA PRO A 306 -32.86 -5.19 20.86
C PRO A 306 -34.08 -4.28 20.99
N ALA A 307 -35.09 -4.54 20.15
CA ALA A 307 -36.36 -3.80 20.15
C ALA A 307 -37.01 -3.73 21.54
N ALA A 308 -36.96 -4.82 22.32
CA ALA A 308 -37.50 -4.85 23.68
C ALA A 308 -36.76 -3.90 24.65
N GLU A 309 -35.44 -3.74 24.52
CA GLU A 309 -34.69 -2.78 25.33
C GLU A 309 -34.95 -1.34 24.88
N MET A 310 -35.08 -1.10 23.57
CA MET A 310 -35.47 0.21 23.05
C MET A 310 -36.87 0.63 23.51
N GLN A 311 -37.82 -0.30 23.59
CA GLN A 311 -39.15 -0.05 24.15
C GLN A 311 -39.13 0.34 25.62
N LYS A 312 -38.26 -0.28 26.43
CA LYS A 312 -38.08 0.11 27.83
C LYS A 312 -37.53 1.54 27.97
N LEU A 313 -36.74 2.01 27.00
CA LEU A 313 -36.24 3.38 27.00
C LEU A 313 -37.34 4.39 26.65
N PHE A 314 -38.29 4.03 25.78
CA PHE A 314 -39.37 4.91 25.31
C PHE A 314 -40.78 4.34 25.61
N PRO A 315 -41.13 4.12 26.90
CA PRO A 315 -42.39 3.46 27.26
C PRO A 315 -43.63 4.27 26.87
N ASP A 316 -43.54 5.61 26.98
CA ASP A 316 -44.65 6.53 26.71
C ASP A 316 -44.72 6.96 25.24
N HIS A 317 -43.77 6.54 24.40
CA HIS A 317 -43.56 7.05 23.04
C HIS A 317 -43.31 5.94 21.99
N PRO A 318 -44.24 4.98 21.83
CA PRO A 318 -44.09 3.91 20.84
C PRO A 318 -44.06 4.43 19.39
N GLU A 319 -44.66 5.60 19.12
CA GLU A 319 -44.68 6.25 17.81
C GLU A 319 -43.27 6.59 17.30
N LEU A 320 -42.33 6.92 18.20
CA LEU A 320 -40.94 7.24 17.85
C LEU A 320 -40.17 6.03 17.33
N LEU A 321 -40.52 4.84 17.84
CA LEU A 321 -39.97 3.57 17.36
C LEU A 321 -40.62 3.17 16.03
N GLN A 322 -41.92 3.41 15.86
CA GLN A 322 -42.61 3.17 14.59
C GLN A 322 -42.09 4.06 13.45
N ALA A 323 -41.73 5.31 13.75
CA ALA A 323 -41.10 6.21 12.78
C ALA A 323 -39.82 5.62 12.16
N THR A 324 -39.09 4.75 12.89
CA THR A 324 -37.90 4.09 12.33
C THR A 324 -38.22 3.18 11.14
N LEU A 325 -39.39 2.53 11.16
CA LEU A 325 -39.85 1.65 10.08
C LEU A 325 -40.35 2.45 8.89
N GLU A 326 -41.04 3.56 9.15
CA GLU A 326 -41.50 4.47 8.11
C GLU A 326 -40.32 5.05 7.31
N ILE A 327 -39.28 5.51 8.00
CA ILE A 327 -38.04 5.98 7.35
C ILE A 327 -37.36 4.83 6.59
N ALA A 328 -37.29 3.64 7.20
CA ALA A 328 -36.75 2.46 6.52
C ALA A 328 -37.51 2.13 5.24
N ASP A 329 -38.84 2.28 5.21
CA ASP A 329 -39.68 2.09 4.03
C ASP A 329 -39.47 3.16 2.96
N ARG A 330 -39.19 4.41 3.35
CA ARG A 330 -38.84 5.50 2.43
C ARG A 330 -37.47 5.30 1.76
N CYS A 331 -36.53 4.62 2.40
CA CYS A 331 -35.20 4.33 1.84
C CYS A 331 -35.23 3.18 0.84
N ASN A 332 -35.20 3.46 -0.46
CA ASN A 332 -35.28 2.50 -1.56
C ASN A 332 -34.10 2.60 -2.55
N LEU A 333 -32.88 2.68 -2.01
CA LEU A 333 -31.64 2.71 -2.79
C LEU A 333 -31.41 1.38 -3.56
N GLN A 334 -31.16 1.49 -4.87
CA GLN A 334 -30.85 0.37 -5.77
C GLN A 334 -29.51 0.58 -6.47
N LEU A 335 -28.43 0.03 -5.92
CA LEU A 335 -27.11 0.08 -6.56
C LEU A 335 -27.05 -0.90 -7.74
N GLU A 336 -26.74 -0.40 -8.94
CA GLU A 336 -26.47 -1.23 -10.14
C GLU A 336 -25.09 -1.90 -10.03
N LEU A 337 -24.98 -2.98 -9.25
CA LEU A 337 -23.72 -3.70 -9.07
C LEU A 337 -23.40 -4.59 -10.29
N GLY A 338 -22.13 -4.58 -10.71
CA GLY A 338 -21.58 -5.48 -11.74
C GLY A 338 -21.72 -5.01 -13.20
N LYS A 339 -22.33 -3.85 -13.46
CA LYS A 339 -22.44 -3.27 -14.81
C LYS A 339 -21.28 -2.33 -15.09
N LEU A 340 -20.48 -2.64 -16.11
CA LEU A 340 -19.25 -1.89 -16.42
C LEU A 340 -19.53 -0.47 -16.92
N ILE A 341 -18.75 0.48 -16.41
CA ILE A 341 -18.78 1.92 -16.77
C ILE A 341 -17.44 2.28 -17.41
N PHE A 342 -17.34 2.15 -18.73
CA PHE A 342 -16.11 2.51 -19.46
C PHE A 342 -15.96 4.02 -19.58
N PRO A 343 -14.73 4.57 -19.46
CA PRO A 343 -14.45 5.96 -19.80
C PRO A 343 -14.66 6.22 -21.30
N GLU A 344 -14.89 7.49 -21.64
CA GLU A 344 -14.97 7.91 -23.03
C GLU A 344 -13.62 7.68 -23.73
N CYS A 345 -13.68 7.09 -24.93
CA CYS A 345 -12.52 6.81 -25.77
C CYS A 345 -12.63 7.64 -27.04
N THR A 346 -11.62 8.47 -27.29
CA THR A 346 -11.53 9.25 -28.52
C THR A 346 -10.95 8.39 -29.64
N VAL A 347 -11.68 8.31 -30.75
CA VAL A 347 -11.24 7.61 -31.96
C VAL A 347 -11.24 8.57 -33.15
N PRO A 348 -10.43 8.31 -34.20
CA PRO A 348 -10.44 9.14 -35.41
C PRO A 348 -11.84 9.28 -36.03
N GLU A 349 -12.08 10.39 -36.72
CA GLU A 349 -13.37 10.66 -37.37
C GLU A 349 -13.74 9.54 -38.36
N GLY A 350 -14.97 9.02 -38.25
CA GLY A 350 -15.47 7.91 -39.06
C GLY A 350 -15.12 6.50 -38.53
N GLU A 351 -14.33 6.39 -37.47
CA GLU A 351 -14.01 5.12 -36.82
C GLU A 351 -14.90 4.86 -35.59
N THR A 352 -15.08 3.58 -35.26
CA THR A 352 -15.62 3.11 -33.99
C THR A 352 -14.48 2.55 -33.14
N PRO A 353 -14.63 2.39 -31.81
CA PRO A 353 -13.62 1.71 -30.99
C PRO A 353 -13.24 0.33 -31.51
N ASP A 354 -14.21 -0.43 -32.05
CA ASP A 354 -13.96 -1.75 -32.63
C ASP A 354 -13.13 -1.68 -33.93
N SER A 355 -13.52 -0.82 -34.88
CA SER A 355 -12.83 -0.71 -36.17
C SER A 355 -11.44 -0.12 -36.03
N TYR A 356 -11.27 0.86 -35.13
CA TYR A 356 -9.96 1.43 -34.85
C TYR A 356 -9.03 0.41 -34.18
N LEU A 357 -9.51 -0.33 -33.18
CA LEU A 357 -8.73 -1.38 -32.51
C LEU A 357 -8.30 -2.47 -33.50
N GLU A 358 -9.18 -2.89 -34.41
CA GLU A 358 -8.86 -3.84 -35.46
C GLU A 358 -7.71 -3.33 -36.35
N LYS A 359 -7.83 -2.10 -36.85
CA LYS A 359 -6.81 -1.45 -37.68
C LYS A 359 -5.44 -1.41 -37.00
N VAL A 360 -5.35 -0.85 -35.80
CA VAL A 360 -4.06 -0.71 -35.09
C VAL A 360 -3.48 -2.08 -34.69
N SER A 361 -4.33 -3.09 -34.45
CA SER A 361 -3.88 -4.45 -34.15
C SER A 361 -3.21 -5.12 -35.35
N PHE A 362 -3.78 -4.96 -36.55
CA PHE A 362 -3.19 -5.50 -37.78
C PHE A 362 -1.89 -4.78 -38.16
N GLU A 363 -1.84 -3.45 -38.02
CA GLU A 363 -0.60 -2.67 -38.23
C GLU A 363 0.50 -3.11 -37.25
N GLY A 364 0.14 -3.32 -35.98
CA GLY A 364 1.04 -3.83 -34.95
C GLY A 364 1.55 -5.24 -35.22
N ALA A 365 0.67 -6.14 -35.67
CA ALA A 365 1.04 -7.50 -36.06
C ALA A 365 2.04 -7.49 -37.24
N LEU A 366 1.83 -6.63 -38.24
CA LEU A 366 2.75 -6.49 -39.36
C LEU A 366 4.14 -6.02 -38.91
N LYS A 367 4.21 -5.06 -37.97
CA LYS A 367 5.48 -4.58 -37.39
C LYS A 367 6.23 -5.67 -36.61
N ARG A 368 5.52 -6.49 -35.83
CA ARG A 368 6.14 -7.51 -34.95
C ARG A 368 6.54 -8.78 -35.70
N TYR A 369 5.68 -9.26 -36.61
CA TYR A 369 5.92 -10.52 -37.32
C TYR A 369 6.58 -10.33 -38.70
N HIS A 370 6.70 -9.09 -39.19
CA HIS A 370 7.14 -8.71 -40.54
C HIS A 370 6.19 -9.17 -41.66
N PHE A 371 5.60 -10.36 -41.53
CA PHE A 371 4.56 -10.90 -42.40
C PHE A 371 3.46 -11.59 -41.57
N VAL A 372 2.19 -11.35 -41.93
CA VAL A 372 1.03 -11.93 -41.23
C VAL A 372 0.69 -13.28 -41.84
N THR A 373 1.13 -14.36 -41.19
CA THR A 373 0.81 -15.74 -41.61
C THR A 373 -0.69 -16.05 -41.42
N PRO A 374 -1.23 -17.10 -42.07
CA PRO A 374 -2.62 -17.53 -41.85
C PRO A 374 -2.94 -17.85 -40.38
N GLU A 375 -1.97 -18.39 -39.64
CA GLU A 375 -2.09 -18.68 -38.21
C GLU A 375 -2.22 -17.39 -37.38
N VAL A 376 -1.33 -16.41 -37.60
CA VAL A 376 -1.39 -15.09 -36.97
C VAL A 376 -2.72 -14.40 -37.33
N ARG A 377 -3.13 -14.44 -38.60
CA ARG A 377 -4.40 -13.82 -39.01
C ARG A 377 -5.59 -14.45 -38.30
N SER A 378 -5.67 -15.78 -38.29
CA SER A 378 -6.77 -16.52 -37.69
C SER A 378 -6.88 -16.23 -36.19
N ARG A 379 -5.75 -16.27 -35.46
CA ARG A 379 -5.74 -15.97 -34.03
C ARG A 379 -6.12 -14.51 -33.75
N LEU A 380 -5.62 -13.54 -34.52
CA LEU A 380 -5.91 -12.11 -34.30
C LEU A 380 -7.41 -11.82 -34.47
N MET A 381 -7.99 -12.33 -35.56
CA MET A 381 -9.41 -12.14 -35.86
C MET A 381 -10.30 -12.76 -34.78
N ARG A 382 -9.93 -13.94 -34.26
CA ARG A 382 -10.67 -14.56 -33.16
C ARG A 382 -10.62 -13.71 -31.89
N GLU A 383 -9.44 -13.24 -31.49
CA GLU A 383 -9.31 -12.39 -30.29
C GLU A 383 -10.14 -11.10 -30.42
N LEU A 384 -10.04 -10.41 -31.57
CA LEU A 384 -10.81 -9.20 -31.85
C LEU A 384 -12.32 -9.45 -31.82
N ALA A 385 -12.80 -10.58 -32.35
CA ALA A 385 -14.22 -10.95 -32.29
C ALA A 385 -14.73 -11.14 -30.86
N VAL A 386 -13.91 -11.72 -29.97
CA VAL A 386 -14.26 -11.91 -28.55
C VAL A 386 -14.26 -10.59 -27.79
N ILE A 387 -13.26 -9.72 -28.04
CA ILE A 387 -13.19 -8.38 -27.44
C ILE A 387 -14.44 -7.56 -27.85
N LYS A 388 -14.80 -7.60 -29.13
CA LYS A 388 -16.00 -6.95 -29.66
C LYS A 388 -17.29 -7.48 -29.04
N LYS A 389 -17.42 -8.81 -28.92
CA LYS A 389 -18.59 -9.46 -28.31
C LYS A 389 -18.89 -8.94 -26.90
N TRP A 390 -17.86 -8.63 -26.12
CA TRP A 390 -17.97 -8.13 -24.75
C TRP A 390 -17.84 -6.61 -24.63
N SER A 391 -17.79 -5.88 -25.75
CA SER A 391 -17.66 -4.42 -25.80
C SER A 391 -16.42 -3.89 -25.05
N LEU A 392 -15.31 -4.62 -25.11
CA LEU A 392 -14.07 -4.29 -24.39
C LEU A 392 -13.11 -3.41 -25.18
N SER A 393 -13.41 -3.08 -26.44
CA SER A 393 -12.52 -2.29 -27.31
C SER A 393 -12.09 -0.94 -26.71
N PRO A 394 -12.96 -0.14 -26.05
CA PRO A 394 -12.55 1.08 -25.37
C PRO A 394 -11.49 0.86 -24.29
N TYR A 395 -11.54 -0.26 -23.57
CA TYR A 395 -10.57 -0.58 -22.53
C TYR A 395 -9.17 -0.85 -23.10
N PHE A 396 -9.08 -1.60 -24.20
CA PHE A 396 -7.79 -1.84 -24.87
C PHE A 396 -7.18 -0.56 -25.44
N LEU A 397 -8.02 0.33 -25.99
CA LEU A 397 -7.58 1.61 -26.53
C LEU A 397 -7.11 2.57 -25.43
N LEU A 398 -7.79 2.60 -24.28
CA LEU A 398 -7.33 3.35 -23.11
C LEU A 398 -5.94 2.90 -22.66
N VAL A 399 -5.73 1.59 -22.52
CA VAL A 399 -4.42 1.05 -22.11
C VAL A 399 -3.35 1.36 -23.16
N LEU A 400 -3.69 1.25 -24.44
CA LEU A 400 -2.80 1.61 -25.54
C LEU A 400 -2.33 3.07 -25.47
N ASP A 401 -3.24 4.00 -25.18
CA ASP A 401 -2.91 5.42 -25.09
C ASP A 401 -1.88 5.69 -23.97
N ILE A 402 -2.12 5.12 -22.79
CA ILE A 402 -1.22 5.25 -21.64
C ILE A 402 0.15 4.62 -21.91
N VAL A 403 0.19 3.44 -22.55
CA VAL A 403 1.46 2.80 -22.93
C VAL A 403 2.19 3.62 -24.02
N ASN A 404 1.46 4.23 -24.96
CA ASN A 404 2.05 5.10 -25.97
C ASN A 404 2.61 6.39 -25.37
N GLU A 405 1.93 6.98 -24.39
CA GLU A 405 2.45 8.12 -23.62
C GLU A 405 3.75 7.75 -22.91
N ALA A 406 3.76 6.61 -22.21
CA ALA A 406 4.96 6.12 -21.52
C ALA A 406 6.14 5.97 -22.49
N ARG A 407 5.92 5.36 -23.66
CA ARG A 407 6.93 5.25 -24.72
C ARG A 407 7.42 6.61 -25.20
N ARG A 408 6.52 7.57 -25.45
CA ARG A 408 6.88 8.93 -25.91
C ARG A 408 7.77 9.65 -24.91
N ARG A 409 7.54 9.45 -23.61
CA ARG A 409 8.34 10.01 -22.51
C ARG A 409 9.60 9.20 -22.18
N GLY A 410 9.84 8.08 -22.89
CA GLY A 410 10.92 7.15 -22.60
C GLY A 410 10.81 6.50 -21.22
N ILE A 411 9.59 6.28 -20.72
CA ILE A 411 9.29 5.60 -19.45
C ILE A 411 9.08 4.13 -19.76
N PRO A 412 9.91 3.21 -19.22
CA PRO A 412 9.69 1.78 -19.38
C PRO A 412 8.34 1.35 -18.80
N ALA A 413 7.51 0.71 -19.63
CA ALA A 413 6.17 0.22 -19.29
C ALA A 413 5.88 -1.11 -19.99
N VAL A 414 5.30 -2.08 -19.29
CA VAL A 414 4.90 -3.37 -19.88
C VAL A 414 3.73 -4.00 -19.15
N ALA A 415 2.84 -4.65 -19.88
CA ALA A 415 1.77 -5.42 -19.27
C ALA A 415 2.27 -6.72 -18.66
N ARG A 416 1.67 -7.09 -17.53
CA ARG A 416 1.95 -8.34 -16.82
C ARG A 416 0.73 -9.25 -16.77
N GLY A 417 0.93 -10.45 -16.22
CA GLY A 417 -0.17 -11.35 -15.92
C GLY A 417 -0.65 -12.08 -17.17
N SER A 418 -1.95 -12.38 -17.23
CA SER A 418 -2.52 -13.08 -18.38
C SER A 418 -2.63 -12.21 -19.63
N ALA A 419 -2.55 -10.87 -19.53
CA ALA A 419 -2.62 -9.97 -20.67
C ALA A 419 -1.62 -10.34 -21.77
N ALA A 420 -0.42 -10.83 -21.41
CA ALA A 420 0.59 -11.30 -22.34
C ALA A 420 0.20 -12.54 -23.16
N SER A 421 -0.94 -13.18 -22.88
CA SER A 421 -1.50 -14.28 -23.68
C SER A 421 -2.28 -13.80 -24.90
N SER A 422 -2.53 -12.51 -25.02
CA SER A 422 -3.26 -11.90 -26.14
C SER A 422 -2.31 -11.39 -27.22
N MET A 423 -2.56 -11.82 -28.45
CA MET A 423 -1.85 -11.33 -29.61
C MET A 423 -2.23 -9.91 -29.98
N VAL A 424 -3.44 -9.45 -29.64
CA VAL A 424 -3.81 -8.03 -29.72
C VAL A 424 -2.86 -7.21 -28.85
N THR A 425 -2.69 -7.54 -27.57
CA THR A 425 -1.77 -6.79 -26.69
C THR A 425 -0.31 -6.82 -27.15
N TYR A 426 0.14 -7.95 -27.72
CA TYR A 426 1.49 -8.07 -28.29
C TYR A 426 1.67 -7.21 -29.55
N GLY A 427 0.69 -7.22 -30.46
CA GLY A 427 0.69 -6.38 -31.67
C GLY A 427 0.71 -4.88 -31.34
N LEU A 428 -0.08 -4.47 -30.36
CA LEU A 428 -0.10 -3.10 -29.82
C LEU A 428 1.18 -2.75 -29.01
N GLY A 429 2.02 -3.73 -28.73
CA GLY A 429 3.23 -3.64 -27.91
C GLY A 429 2.97 -3.41 -26.43
N ILE A 430 1.73 -3.57 -25.97
CA ILE A 430 1.36 -3.54 -24.54
C ILE A 430 2.06 -4.71 -23.83
N SER A 431 2.07 -5.89 -24.47
CA SER A 431 2.89 -7.04 -24.08
C SER A 431 4.16 -7.13 -24.94
N ARG A 432 5.21 -7.73 -24.39
CA ARG A 432 6.47 -8.05 -25.08
C ARG A 432 6.58 -9.50 -25.55
N VAL A 433 5.83 -10.39 -24.93
CA VAL A 433 5.94 -11.83 -25.15
C VAL A 433 5.05 -12.23 -26.32
N CYS A 434 5.63 -12.91 -27.31
CA CYS A 434 4.88 -13.48 -28.43
C CYS A 434 4.03 -14.68 -27.97
N PRO A 435 2.69 -14.62 -28.01
CA PRO A 435 1.84 -15.68 -27.49
C PRO A 435 2.00 -17.01 -28.25
N LEU A 436 2.25 -16.95 -29.57
CA LEU A 436 2.41 -18.15 -30.39
C LEU A 436 3.73 -18.88 -30.09
N ARG A 437 4.85 -18.15 -29.99
CA ARG A 437 6.16 -18.73 -29.64
C ARG A 437 6.11 -19.47 -28.31
N TRP A 438 5.42 -18.88 -27.32
CA TRP A 438 5.36 -19.41 -25.96
C TRP A 438 4.22 -20.41 -25.73
N GLY A 439 3.37 -20.64 -26.73
CA GLY A 439 2.19 -21.51 -26.64
C GLY A 439 1.17 -21.03 -25.61
N LEU A 440 0.87 -19.72 -25.59
CA LEU A 440 -0.04 -19.08 -24.64
C LEU A 440 -1.49 -19.05 -25.15
N TYR A 441 -2.44 -19.22 -24.23
CA TYR A 441 -3.87 -19.30 -24.53
C TYR A 441 -4.60 -17.99 -24.20
N PHE A 442 -5.27 -17.41 -25.18
CA PHE A 442 -6.04 -16.18 -25.02
C PHE A 442 -7.18 -16.37 -24.02
N GLU A 443 -7.77 -17.56 -23.97
CA GLU A 443 -8.87 -17.92 -23.08
C GLU A 443 -8.49 -17.84 -21.60
N ARG A 444 -7.18 -17.90 -21.28
CA ARG A 444 -6.67 -17.63 -19.94
C ARG A 444 -6.79 -16.15 -19.56
N PHE A 445 -6.71 -15.26 -20.54
CA PHE A 445 -6.88 -13.82 -20.37
C PHE A 445 -8.35 -13.42 -20.45
N LEU A 446 -9.02 -13.76 -21.54
CA LEU A 446 -10.43 -13.44 -21.78
C LEU A 446 -11.18 -14.68 -22.25
N ASN A 447 -12.15 -15.13 -21.46
CA ASN A 447 -12.91 -16.35 -21.72
C ASN A 447 -14.13 -16.04 -22.61
N GLU A 448 -14.30 -16.77 -23.71
CA GLU A 448 -15.39 -16.51 -24.68
C GLU A 448 -16.80 -16.77 -24.11
N GLN A 449 -16.89 -17.60 -23.07
CA GLN A 449 -18.14 -17.96 -22.39
C GLN A 449 -18.48 -17.04 -21.22
N ARG A 450 -17.59 -16.08 -20.87
CA ARG A 450 -17.76 -15.20 -19.71
C ARG A 450 -17.25 -13.78 -19.96
N GLY A 451 -18.11 -12.79 -19.79
CA GLY A 451 -17.82 -11.37 -20.04
C GLY A 451 -17.28 -10.59 -18.85
N ASP A 452 -16.51 -11.22 -17.97
CA ASP A 452 -15.86 -10.47 -16.88
C ASP A 452 -14.84 -9.50 -17.49
N CYS A 453 -14.75 -8.29 -16.94
CA CYS A 453 -13.74 -7.33 -17.38
C CYS A 453 -12.33 -7.92 -17.18
N PRO A 454 -11.49 -7.97 -18.21
CA PRO A 454 -10.11 -8.42 -18.05
C PRO A 454 -9.30 -7.36 -17.29
N ASP A 455 -8.31 -7.80 -16.53
CA ASP A 455 -7.36 -6.92 -15.84
C ASP A 455 -6.06 -6.83 -16.66
N ILE A 456 -5.73 -5.64 -17.16
CA ILE A 456 -4.49 -5.33 -17.87
C ILE A 456 -3.63 -4.43 -16.97
N ASP A 457 -2.90 -5.07 -16.08
CA ASP A 457 -1.92 -4.41 -15.21
C ASP A 457 -0.68 -3.98 -15.99
N ILE A 458 -0.21 -2.76 -15.75
CA ILE A 458 1.01 -2.22 -16.36
C ILE A 458 2.08 -1.99 -15.27
N ASP A 459 3.21 -2.67 -15.40
CA ASP A 459 4.41 -2.39 -14.62
C ASP A 459 5.15 -1.21 -15.27
N ILE A 460 5.44 -0.16 -14.49
CA ILE A 460 6.10 1.07 -14.93
C ILE A 460 7.33 1.39 -14.06
N CYS A 461 8.26 2.18 -14.59
CA CYS A 461 9.38 2.71 -13.81
C CYS A 461 8.87 3.49 -12.58
N GLY A 462 9.15 2.97 -11.37
CA GLY A 462 8.61 3.52 -10.13
C GLY A 462 9.04 4.96 -9.84
N ALA A 463 10.23 5.37 -10.27
CA ALA A 463 10.71 6.74 -10.07
C ALA A 463 10.02 7.79 -10.98
N ARG A 464 9.43 7.33 -12.09
CA ARG A 464 8.77 8.18 -13.10
C ARG A 464 7.28 7.87 -13.26
N ARG A 465 6.71 7.12 -12.30
CA ARG A 465 5.30 6.73 -12.29
C ARG A 465 4.38 7.94 -12.23
N ASP A 466 4.73 8.90 -11.38
CA ASP A 466 3.90 10.07 -11.13
C ASP A 466 3.75 10.93 -12.40
N GLU A 467 4.78 10.99 -13.27
CA GLU A 467 4.67 11.67 -14.58
C GLU A 467 3.56 11.09 -15.47
N LEU A 468 3.34 9.76 -15.42
CA LEU A 468 2.31 9.09 -16.20
C LEU A 468 0.94 9.23 -15.54
N LEU A 469 0.87 9.20 -14.21
CA LEU A 469 -0.35 9.51 -13.48
C LEU A 469 -0.82 10.94 -13.78
N ASP A 470 0.08 11.92 -13.74
CA ASP A 470 -0.24 13.31 -14.05
C ASP A 470 -0.87 13.44 -15.44
N TYR A 471 -0.33 12.73 -16.43
CA TYR A 471 -0.95 12.64 -17.75
C TYR A 471 -2.35 12.05 -17.73
N VAL A 472 -2.60 10.97 -16.98
CA VAL A 472 -3.93 10.38 -16.85
C VAL A 472 -4.92 11.39 -16.24
N TYR A 473 -4.51 12.11 -15.20
CA TYR A 473 -5.32 13.17 -14.59
C TYR A 473 -5.60 14.33 -15.56
N GLU A 474 -4.60 14.74 -16.35
CA GLU A 474 -4.76 15.80 -17.36
C GLU A 474 -5.63 15.37 -18.54
N HIS A 475 -5.52 14.12 -19.00
CA HIS A 475 -6.18 13.63 -20.20
C HIS A 475 -7.66 13.34 -19.98
N TRP A 476 -8.02 12.64 -18.90
CA TRP A 476 -9.42 12.31 -18.58
C TRP A 476 -10.09 13.34 -17.65
N GLY A 477 -9.31 14.25 -17.07
CA GLY A 477 -9.80 15.27 -16.14
C GLY A 477 -9.86 14.78 -14.70
N GLY A 478 -9.54 15.69 -13.77
CA GLY A 478 -9.47 15.38 -12.35
C GLY A 478 -10.73 14.73 -11.79
N GLU A 479 -11.92 15.20 -12.18
CA GLU A 479 -13.21 14.69 -11.70
C GLU A 479 -13.51 13.22 -12.07
N HIS A 480 -12.79 12.68 -13.04
CA HIS A 480 -13.00 11.35 -13.61
C HIS A 480 -11.93 10.34 -13.20
N VAL A 481 -10.86 10.80 -12.53
CA VAL A 481 -9.70 10.00 -12.15
C VAL A 481 -9.43 10.13 -10.66
N ALA A 482 -9.25 8.99 -9.99
CA ALA A 482 -8.76 8.96 -8.62
C ALA A 482 -7.88 7.74 -8.38
N MET A 483 -7.01 7.83 -7.38
CA MET A 483 -6.37 6.64 -6.83
C MET A 483 -7.39 5.86 -5.99
N ILE A 484 -7.29 4.54 -5.97
CA ILE A 484 -8.17 3.69 -5.14
C ILE A 484 -7.63 3.72 -3.70
N ALA A 485 -8.50 3.76 -2.71
CA ALA A 485 -8.06 3.60 -1.32
C ALA A 485 -7.68 2.15 -0.98
N SER A 486 -6.85 2.04 0.04
CA SER A 486 -6.66 0.80 0.80
C SER A 486 -6.95 1.09 2.26
N PHE A 487 -7.49 0.11 2.99
CA PHE A 487 -7.66 0.26 4.43
C PHE A 487 -6.44 -0.30 5.14
N VAL A 488 -5.75 0.54 5.93
CA VAL A 488 -4.64 0.06 6.75
C VAL A 488 -5.23 -0.56 8.01
N THR A 489 -5.21 -1.89 8.09
CA THR A 489 -5.78 -2.64 9.21
C THR A 489 -4.78 -2.89 10.33
N MET A 490 -5.28 -3.10 11.54
CA MET A 490 -4.48 -3.39 12.73
C MET A 490 -4.11 -4.87 12.78
N HIS A 491 -3.02 -5.24 12.10
CA HIS A 491 -2.35 -6.52 12.35
C HIS A 491 -1.66 -6.51 13.71
N ALA A 492 -1.31 -7.69 14.21
CA ALA A 492 -0.94 -7.88 15.61
C ALA A 492 0.19 -6.99 16.14
N ARG A 493 1.25 -6.79 15.36
CA ARG A 493 2.36 -5.90 15.76
C ARG A 493 1.87 -4.47 15.98
N LEU A 494 1.01 -3.98 15.10
CA LEU A 494 0.44 -2.63 15.18
C LEU A 494 -0.61 -2.54 16.28
N ALA A 495 -1.55 -3.49 16.35
CA ALA A 495 -2.58 -3.54 17.39
C ALA A 495 -1.96 -3.51 18.80
N VAL A 496 -1.01 -4.41 19.09
CA VAL A 496 -0.34 -4.49 20.39
C VAL A 496 0.45 -3.21 20.68
N ARG A 497 1.17 -2.67 19.69
CA ARG A 497 1.93 -1.42 19.84
C ARG A 497 1.03 -0.24 20.21
N GLU A 498 -0.12 -0.12 19.58
CA GLU A 498 -1.02 1.03 19.74
C GLU A 498 -1.81 0.95 21.03
N VAL A 499 -2.28 -0.25 21.40
CA VAL A 499 -2.91 -0.47 22.71
C VAL A 499 -1.88 -0.24 23.82
N ALA A 500 -0.63 -0.73 23.70
CA ALA A 500 0.41 -0.51 24.72
C ALA A 500 0.71 0.98 24.97
N LYS A 501 0.75 1.81 23.90
CA LYS A 501 0.92 3.27 24.02
C LYS A 501 -0.22 3.91 24.82
N VAL A 502 -1.46 3.53 24.54
CA VAL A 502 -2.66 4.04 25.22
C VAL A 502 -2.70 3.64 26.70
N PHE A 503 -2.14 2.49 27.04
CA PHE A 503 -1.94 2.04 28.42
C PHE A 503 -0.75 2.73 29.12
N GLY A 504 0.04 3.56 28.41
CA GLY A 504 1.15 4.32 28.96
C GLY A 504 2.49 3.57 29.04
N VAL A 505 2.66 2.48 28.29
CA VAL A 505 3.92 1.72 28.26
C VAL A 505 5.03 2.54 27.56
N PRO A 506 6.26 2.62 28.12
CA PRO A 506 7.35 3.41 27.54
C PRO A 506 7.75 2.94 26.12
N PRO A 507 8.10 3.87 25.19
CA PRO A 507 8.39 3.52 23.78
C PRO A 507 9.46 2.44 23.58
N GLY A 508 10.51 2.43 24.41
CA GLY A 508 11.59 1.43 24.32
C GLY A 508 11.10 0.00 24.63
N GLU A 509 10.18 -0.14 25.58
CA GLU A 509 9.58 -1.44 25.93
C GLU A 509 8.60 -1.90 24.86
N VAL A 510 7.78 -0.96 24.33
CA VAL A 510 6.89 -1.24 23.20
C VAL A 510 7.67 -1.70 21.97
N ASP A 511 8.80 -1.05 21.67
CA ASP A 511 9.70 -1.44 20.58
C ASP A 511 10.31 -2.83 20.80
N ARG A 512 10.78 -3.11 22.03
CA ARG A 512 11.35 -4.42 22.39
C ARG A 512 10.32 -5.53 22.22
N PHE A 513 9.09 -5.33 22.69
CA PHE A 513 8.01 -6.31 22.58
C PHE A 513 7.60 -6.51 21.10
N SER A 514 7.23 -5.42 20.42
CA SER A 514 6.67 -5.48 19.07
C SER A 514 7.66 -5.93 17.98
N LYS A 515 8.98 -5.81 18.18
CA LYS A 515 10.00 -6.30 17.22
C LYS A 515 10.13 -7.82 17.18
N ARG A 516 9.81 -8.50 18.27
CA ARG A 516 9.90 -9.97 18.40
C ARG A 516 8.64 -10.68 17.92
N LEU A 517 7.51 -9.97 17.87
CA LEU A 517 6.26 -10.53 17.38
C LEU A 517 6.33 -10.90 15.88
N PRO A 518 5.85 -12.09 15.48
CA PRO A 518 5.79 -12.48 14.07
C PRO A 518 4.77 -11.65 13.29
N HIS A 519 4.89 -11.64 11.96
CA HIS A 519 3.90 -11.03 11.07
C HIS A 519 2.70 -11.96 10.87
N ARG A 520 1.77 -11.96 11.83
CA ARG A 520 0.54 -12.77 11.81
C ARG A 520 -0.66 -11.97 12.37
N PRO A 521 -1.90 -12.43 12.12
CA PRO A 521 -3.08 -11.92 12.82
C PRO A 521 -2.97 -12.06 14.34
N VAL A 522 -3.61 -11.18 15.11
CA VAL A 522 -3.50 -11.14 16.58
C VAL A 522 -3.96 -12.47 17.20
N ARG A 523 -5.02 -13.07 16.64
CA ARG A 523 -5.54 -14.37 17.11
C ARG A 523 -4.50 -15.50 17.08
N GLU A 524 -3.58 -15.46 16.13
CA GLU A 524 -2.51 -16.47 15.99
C GLU A 524 -1.27 -16.13 16.82
N ILE A 525 -1.11 -14.85 17.19
CA ILE A 525 0.05 -14.35 17.94
C ILE A 525 0.10 -14.94 19.36
N LEU A 526 -1.05 -15.15 20.03
CA LEU A 526 -1.04 -15.74 21.38
C LEU A 526 -0.41 -17.14 21.40
N GLN A 527 -0.70 -17.96 20.39
CA GLN A 527 -0.07 -19.26 20.24
C GLN A 527 1.40 -19.11 19.83
N ALA A 528 1.70 -18.18 18.91
CA ALA A 528 3.04 -17.98 18.40
C ALA A 528 4.03 -17.46 19.46
N ILE A 529 3.61 -16.54 20.33
CA ILE A 529 4.47 -16.00 21.40
C ILE A 529 4.92 -17.12 22.35
N ARG A 530 4.03 -18.06 22.67
CA ARG A 530 4.36 -19.19 23.55
C ARG A 530 5.27 -20.22 22.88
N ALA A 531 5.24 -20.31 21.56
CA ALA A 531 5.99 -21.31 20.80
C ALA A 531 7.38 -20.81 20.33
N LEU A 532 7.52 -19.54 19.98
CA LEU A 532 8.70 -18.99 19.33
C LEU A 532 9.83 -18.67 20.32
N PRO A 533 11.08 -19.14 20.10
CA PRO A 533 12.24 -18.86 20.95
C PRO A 533 12.47 -17.38 21.23
N GLU A 534 12.35 -16.53 20.22
CA GLU A 534 12.54 -15.07 20.31
C GLU A 534 11.46 -14.34 21.14
N CYS A 535 10.36 -15.03 21.48
CA CYS A 535 9.24 -14.47 22.24
C CYS A 535 9.16 -14.99 23.68
N ARG A 536 10.00 -15.98 24.07
CA ARG A 536 9.91 -16.67 25.37
C ARG A 536 10.12 -15.75 26.58
N ASP A 537 10.90 -14.69 26.41
CA ASP A 537 11.22 -13.72 27.48
C ASP A 537 10.26 -12.52 27.51
N LEU A 538 9.15 -12.56 26.75
CA LEU A 538 8.15 -11.50 26.75
C LEU A 538 7.19 -11.64 27.95
N PRO A 539 6.85 -10.54 28.64
CA PRO A 539 5.98 -10.54 29.83
C PRO A 539 4.50 -10.69 29.46
N ILE A 540 4.09 -11.83 28.87
CA ILE A 540 2.73 -12.00 28.33
C ILE A 540 1.63 -12.19 29.37
N ASP A 541 1.96 -12.77 30.52
CA ASP A 541 1.00 -13.08 31.57
C ASP A 541 0.96 -11.99 32.66
N ASP A 542 1.90 -11.04 32.62
CA ASP A 542 2.01 -9.91 33.54
C ASP A 542 1.13 -8.73 33.08
N GLU A 543 0.60 -7.97 34.05
CA GLU A 543 -0.05 -6.68 33.74
C GLU A 543 1.00 -5.59 33.50
N PRO A 544 0.77 -4.65 32.55
CA PRO A 544 -0.47 -4.45 31.78
C PRO A 544 -0.56 -5.29 30.49
N TRP A 545 0.47 -6.07 30.14
CA TRP A 545 0.58 -6.77 28.86
C TRP A 545 -0.50 -7.82 28.64
N ARG A 546 -0.92 -8.54 29.68
CA ARG A 546 -2.05 -9.48 29.63
C ARG A 546 -3.34 -8.78 29.15
N THR A 547 -3.66 -7.62 29.72
CA THR A 547 -4.83 -6.83 29.31
C THR A 547 -4.65 -6.25 27.90
N ILE A 548 -3.46 -5.73 27.58
CA ILE A 548 -3.12 -5.20 26.25
C ILE A 548 -3.39 -6.25 25.16
N LEU A 549 -2.91 -7.48 25.36
CA LEU A 549 -3.11 -8.57 24.39
C LEU A 549 -4.59 -8.93 24.21
N ARG A 550 -5.37 -8.99 25.30
CA ARG A 550 -6.81 -9.28 25.22
C ARG A 550 -7.59 -8.20 24.46
N VAL A 551 -7.27 -6.92 24.70
CA VAL A 551 -7.89 -5.81 23.98
C VAL A 551 -7.46 -5.80 22.51
N ALA A 552 -6.18 -6.06 22.23
CA ALA A 552 -5.66 -6.11 20.87
C ALA A 552 -6.34 -7.20 20.01
N LEU A 553 -6.80 -8.31 20.60
CA LEU A 553 -7.54 -9.36 19.87
C LEU A 553 -8.83 -8.85 19.24
N ARG A 554 -9.56 -7.95 19.91
CA ARG A 554 -10.79 -7.38 19.35
C ARG A 554 -10.54 -6.40 18.21
N LEU A 555 -9.32 -5.84 18.17
CA LEU A 555 -8.87 -4.93 17.12
C LEU A 555 -8.18 -5.65 15.97
N ASP A 556 -8.13 -6.99 15.97
CA ASP A 556 -7.49 -7.77 14.89
C ASP A 556 -8.18 -7.48 13.56
N ASP A 557 -7.40 -7.00 12.60
CA ASP A 557 -7.86 -6.61 11.25
C ASP A 557 -8.85 -5.43 11.20
N ALA A 558 -9.08 -4.74 12.33
CA ALA A 558 -9.87 -3.51 12.34
C ALA A 558 -9.14 -2.39 11.58
N PRO A 559 -9.83 -1.61 10.73
CA PRO A 559 -9.21 -0.54 9.96
C PRO A 559 -8.85 0.64 10.86
N ARG A 560 -7.63 1.16 10.69
CA ARG A 560 -7.08 2.27 11.47
C ARG A 560 -7.29 3.61 10.79
N HIS A 561 -6.98 3.68 9.50
CA HIS A 561 -7.07 4.88 8.67
C HIS A 561 -7.08 4.50 7.19
N LEU A 562 -7.45 5.47 6.35
CA LEU A 562 -7.38 5.37 4.91
C LEU A 562 -5.93 5.47 4.43
N GLY A 563 -5.51 4.50 3.61
CA GLY A 563 -4.24 4.47 2.90
C GLY A 563 -4.46 4.55 1.38
N ILE A 564 -3.36 4.64 0.64
CA ILE A 564 -3.39 4.71 -0.83
C ILE A 564 -3.11 3.32 -1.40
N HIS A 565 -3.97 2.83 -2.29
CA HIS A 565 -3.66 1.60 -3.02
C HIS A 565 -2.36 1.82 -3.84
N PRO A 566 -1.34 0.96 -3.74
CA PRO A 566 -0.04 1.23 -4.34
C PRO A 566 -0.06 1.44 -5.86
N CYS A 567 -1.07 0.90 -6.56
CA CYS A 567 -1.13 0.88 -8.03
C CYS A 567 -2.46 1.36 -8.59
N GLY A 568 -3.52 1.31 -7.79
CA GLY A 568 -4.89 1.21 -8.29
C GLY A 568 -5.39 2.58 -8.67
N THR A 569 -5.69 2.77 -9.94
CA THR A 569 -6.28 3.99 -10.47
C THR A 569 -7.63 3.65 -11.05
N VAL A 570 -8.63 4.48 -10.74
CA VAL A 570 -9.97 4.37 -11.33
C VAL A 570 -10.13 5.47 -12.37
N ILE A 571 -10.67 5.11 -13.53
CA ILE A 571 -10.98 6.05 -14.62
C ILE A 571 -12.44 5.81 -15.02
N SER A 572 -13.26 6.86 -14.94
CA SER A 572 -14.71 6.78 -15.11
C SER A 572 -15.21 7.71 -16.20
N ALA A 573 -16.22 7.31 -16.98
CA ALA A 573 -16.92 8.23 -17.89
C ALA A 573 -17.77 9.28 -17.15
N ARG A 574 -18.18 9.00 -15.91
CA ARG A 574 -18.97 9.92 -15.09
C ARG A 574 -18.10 10.51 -13.98
N PRO A 575 -18.40 11.73 -13.49
CA PRO A 575 -17.73 12.30 -12.34
C PRO A 575 -17.75 11.33 -11.16
N LEU A 576 -16.57 11.02 -10.61
CA LEU A 576 -16.41 10.03 -9.55
C LEU A 576 -17.20 10.40 -8.31
N THR A 577 -17.33 11.70 -8.01
CA THR A 577 -18.05 12.23 -6.85
C THR A 577 -19.54 11.87 -6.83
N ARG A 578 -20.12 11.39 -7.93
CA ARG A 578 -21.50 10.86 -8.00
C ARG A 578 -21.61 9.36 -7.71
N LEU A 579 -20.50 8.64 -7.75
CA LEU A 579 -20.45 7.18 -7.65
C LEU A 579 -19.71 6.71 -6.40
N THR A 580 -18.67 7.43 -5.99
CA THR A 580 -17.84 7.18 -4.82
C THR A 580 -17.44 8.50 -4.17
N PRO A 581 -17.46 8.61 -2.84
CA PRO A 581 -16.85 9.76 -2.16
C PRO A 581 -15.33 9.74 -2.35
N LEU A 582 -14.73 10.93 -2.30
CA LEU A 582 -13.29 11.14 -2.40
C LEU A 582 -12.74 11.79 -1.13
N GLU A 583 -11.52 11.43 -0.76
CA GLU A 583 -10.83 11.91 0.45
C GLU A 583 -9.32 12.09 0.17
N ARG A 584 -8.66 13.01 0.86
CA ARG A 584 -7.19 13.11 0.80
C ARG A 584 -6.59 12.07 1.74
N ALA A 585 -5.83 11.15 1.17
CA ALA A 585 -4.98 10.28 1.97
C ALA A 585 -3.66 10.98 2.33
N THR A 586 -2.79 10.25 3.04
CA THR A 586 -1.42 10.70 3.36
C THR A 586 -0.69 11.21 2.11
N LYS A 587 0.17 12.23 2.26
CA LYS A 587 0.86 12.93 1.15
C LYS A 587 -0.05 13.79 0.25
N GLY A 588 -1.31 14.01 0.63
CA GLY A 588 -2.22 14.94 -0.06
C GLY A 588 -2.86 14.41 -1.34
N ILE A 589 -2.66 13.11 -1.64
CA ILE A 589 -3.19 12.44 -2.83
C ILE A 589 -4.68 12.15 -2.61
N VAL A 590 -5.51 12.49 -3.59
CA VAL A 590 -6.94 12.21 -3.57
C VAL A 590 -7.19 10.75 -3.92
N VAL A 591 -7.91 10.06 -3.04
CA VAL A 591 -8.32 8.66 -3.19
C VAL A 591 -9.84 8.52 -3.12
N THR A 592 -10.36 7.41 -3.64
CA THR A 592 -11.72 6.95 -3.34
C THR A 592 -11.85 6.60 -1.86
N GLN A 593 -13.02 6.73 -1.24
CA GLN A 593 -13.24 6.14 0.11
C GLN A 593 -13.45 4.62 0.07
N TYR A 594 -13.76 4.08 -1.11
CA TYR A 594 -13.97 2.66 -1.34
C TYR A 594 -12.67 1.93 -1.68
N ASP A 595 -12.57 0.68 -1.23
CA ASP A 595 -11.51 -0.23 -1.62
C ASP A 595 -11.71 -0.79 -3.04
N MET A 596 -10.73 -1.58 -3.48
CA MET A 596 -10.75 -2.26 -4.77
C MET A 596 -12.04 -3.05 -5.02
N ASN A 597 -12.50 -3.83 -4.04
CA ASN A 597 -13.66 -4.71 -4.22
C ASN A 597 -14.96 -3.92 -4.39
N ALA A 598 -15.11 -2.82 -3.64
CA ALA A 598 -16.26 -1.94 -3.77
C ALA A 598 -16.25 -1.18 -5.11
N ILE A 599 -15.09 -0.69 -5.56
CA ILE A 599 -14.95 -0.04 -6.88
C ILE A 599 -15.29 -1.00 -8.02
N GLU A 600 -14.80 -2.24 -7.98
CA GLU A 600 -15.14 -3.28 -8.97
C GLU A 600 -16.63 -3.64 -8.92
N ALA A 601 -17.22 -3.75 -7.73
CA ALA A 601 -18.64 -4.04 -7.57
C ALA A 601 -19.53 -2.95 -8.16
N LEU A 602 -19.12 -1.68 -8.09
CA LEU A 602 -19.80 -0.56 -8.74
C LEU A 602 -19.61 -0.54 -10.28
N GLY A 603 -18.79 -1.43 -10.82
CA GLY A 603 -18.54 -1.55 -12.25
C GLY A 603 -17.59 -0.48 -12.81
N LEU A 604 -16.88 0.24 -11.93
CA LEU A 604 -15.87 1.21 -12.35
C LEU A 604 -14.62 0.50 -12.88
N ILE A 605 -14.04 1.05 -13.94
CA ILE A 605 -12.81 0.49 -14.53
C ILE A 605 -11.62 0.83 -13.65
N LYS A 606 -11.08 -0.22 -13.04
CA LYS A 606 -9.79 -0.21 -12.37
C LYS A 606 -8.68 -0.50 -13.39
N MET A 607 -7.55 0.16 -13.20
CA MET A 607 -6.29 -0.18 -13.84
C MET A 607 -5.15 -0.05 -12.82
N ASP A 608 -4.29 -1.06 -12.75
CA ASP A 608 -3.09 -1.02 -11.91
C ASP A 608 -1.90 -0.47 -12.69
N LEU A 609 -1.53 0.77 -12.37
CA LEU A 609 -0.28 1.40 -12.80
C LEU A 609 0.76 1.18 -11.69
N LEU A 610 1.47 0.05 -11.73
CA LEU A 610 2.39 -0.34 -10.66
C LEU A 610 3.79 0.25 -10.88
N GLY A 611 4.22 1.09 -9.95
CA GLY A 611 5.61 1.54 -9.87
C GLY A 611 6.54 0.42 -9.41
N GLN A 612 7.35 -0.12 -10.33
CA GLN A 612 8.30 -1.19 -10.06
C GLN A 612 9.73 -0.64 -9.97
N ARG A 613 10.39 -0.82 -8.82
CA ARG A 613 11.80 -0.44 -8.58
C ARG A 613 12.81 -1.18 -9.46
N GLY A 614 12.53 -2.40 -9.92
CA GLY A 614 13.38 -3.09 -10.90
C GLY A 614 13.43 -2.34 -12.24
N PHE A 615 12.30 -1.75 -12.66
CA PHE A 615 12.24 -0.89 -13.85
C PHE A 615 12.94 0.44 -13.60
N THR A 616 12.87 0.97 -12.37
CA THR A 616 13.70 2.11 -11.95
C THR A 616 15.19 1.79 -12.10
N THR A 617 15.63 0.64 -11.60
CA THR A 617 17.03 0.20 -11.75
C THR A 617 17.42 0.12 -13.21
N MET A 618 16.59 -0.53 -14.04
CA MET A 618 16.84 -0.66 -15.47
C MET A 618 16.97 0.71 -16.15
N SER A 619 16.04 1.63 -15.87
CA SER A 619 16.09 3.00 -16.40
C SER A 619 17.38 3.72 -15.97
N LEU A 620 17.71 3.70 -14.67
CA LEU A 620 18.91 4.33 -14.14
C LEU A 620 20.19 3.69 -14.69
N ALA A 621 20.20 2.38 -14.91
CA ALA A 621 21.35 1.67 -15.48
C ALA A 621 21.59 2.12 -16.93
N LEU A 622 20.54 2.19 -17.76
CA LEU A 622 20.63 2.70 -19.12
C LEU A 622 21.11 4.17 -19.13
N ASP A 623 20.56 5.01 -18.25
CA ASP A 623 20.97 6.41 -18.12
C ASP A 623 22.45 6.53 -17.68
N ASN A 624 22.91 5.67 -16.77
CA ASN A 624 24.30 5.65 -16.33
C ASN A 624 25.26 5.20 -17.43
N ILE A 625 24.86 4.21 -18.24
CA ILE A 625 25.64 3.74 -19.38
C ILE A 625 25.79 4.86 -20.42
N GLU A 626 24.70 5.54 -20.79
CA GLU A 626 24.73 6.66 -21.73
C GLU A 626 25.63 7.81 -21.24
N LYS A 627 25.52 8.17 -19.96
CA LYS A 627 26.39 9.19 -19.33
C LYS A 627 27.86 8.80 -19.39
N SER A 628 28.19 7.53 -19.14
CA SER A 628 29.56 7.06 -19.13
C SER A 628 30.24 7.10 -20.51
N ARG A 629 29.47 6.95 -21.59
CA ARG A 629 29.98 6.91 -22.97
C ARG A 629 30.00 8.26 -23.67
N THR A 630 29.02 9.12 -23.41
CA THR A 630 28.92 10.44 -24.05
C THR A 630 29.83 11.50 -23.41
N GLY A 631 30.35 11.26 -22.20
CA GLY A 631 31.24 12.19 -21.50
C GLY A 631 30.57 13.51 -21.08
N ILE A 632 29.26 13.67 -21.29
CA ILE A 632 28.53 14.90 -20.96
C ILE A 632 28.28 14.94 -19.44
N PRO A 633 28.85 15.92 -18.72
CA PRO A 633 28.55 16.09 -17.30
C PRO A 633 27.12 16.60 -17.17
N ALA A 634 26.30 15.93 -16.35
CA ALA A 634 24.91 16.33 -16.10
C ALA A 634 24.74 17.69 -15.38
N CYS A 635 25.77 18.55 -15.28
CA CYS A 635 25.56 19.97 -14.94
C CYS A 635 24.79 20.73 -16.04
N LEU A 636 24.74 20.21 -17.27
CA LEU A 636 23.93 20.76 -18.37
C LEU A 636 22.60 20.04 -18.62
N ALA A 637 22.31 18.97 -17.88
CA ALA A 637 21.10 18.16 -18.03
C ALA A 637 20.11 18.32 -16.86
N VAL A 638 20.35 19.25 -15.94
CA VAL A 638 19.25 19.86 -15.18
C VAL A 638 18.60 20.85 -16.13
N ARG A 639 17.76 20.36 -17.05
CA ARG A 639 16.67 21.22 -17.49
C ARG A 639 15.86 21.47 -16.23
N GLU A 640 15.89 22.70 -15.73
CA GLU A 640 14.83 23.17 -14.84
C GLU A 640 13.49 22.65 -15.39
N PRO A 641 12.54 22.24 -14.54
CA PRO A 641 11.15 22.10 -14.97
C PRO A 641 10.62 23.50 -15.31
N GLN A 642 11.08 24.08 -16.41
CA GLN A 642 10.40 25.19 -17.03
C GLN A 642 9.06 24.65 -17.52
N PRO A 643 7.95 25.35 -17.26
CA PRO A 643 6.65 24.97 -17.79
C PRO A 643 6.77 24.94 -19.31
N ARG A 644 6.84 23.73 -19.89
CA ARG A 644 6.94 23.55 -21.33
C ARG A 644 5.70 24.17 -21.95
N LYS A 645 5.87 25.27 -22.69
CA LYS A 645 4.80 25.82 -23.52
C LYS A 645 4.33 24.73 -24.50
N ARG A 646 3.02 24.69 -24.70
CA ARG A 646 2.22 23.64 -25.36
C ARG A 646 2.55 23.34 -26.84
N THR A 647 3.65 23.87 -27.39
CA THR A 647 3.92 23.93 -28.84
C THR A 647 5.06 23.02 -29.34
N ASP A 648 5.85 22.38 -28.49
CA ASP A 648 6.85 21.40 -28.94
C ASP A 648 6.30 19.97 -28.85
N ARG A 649 5.50 19.55 -29.84
CA ARG A 649 4.92 18.20 -29.93
C ARG A 649 5.80 17.15 -30.62
N ASP A 650 6.96 17.52 -31.19
CA ASP A 650 7.71 16.64 -32.11
C ASP A 650 9.20 16.41 -31.80
N VAL A 651 9.67 16.56 -30.56
CA VAL A 651 11.04 16.17 -30.21
C VAL A 651 11.05 14.73 -29.69
N CYS A 652 11.30 13.76 -30.60
CA CYS A 652 11.65 12.40 -30.21
C CYS A 652 12.86 12.43 -29.26
N PRO A 653 12.87 11.63 -28.17
CA PRO A 653 14.09 11.44 -27.40
C PRO A 653 15.19 10.93 -28.34
N THR A 654 16.39 11.49 -28.23
CA THR A 654 17.59 10.95 -28.89
C THR A 654 17.64 9.44 -28.68
N ALA A 655 17.81 8.68 -29.77
CA ALA A 655 17.85 7.22 -29.71
C ALA A 655 18.92 6.77 -28.71
N ARG A 656 18.52 5.91 -27.75
CA ARG A 656 19.46 5.31 -26.81
C ARG A 656 20.46 4.46 -27.58
N GLU A 657 21.72 4.47 -27.18
CA GLU A 657 22.76 3.67 -27.82
C GLU A 657 22.51 2.17 -27.62
N ILE A 658 22.07 1.79 -26.41
CA ILE A 658 21.56 0.44 -26.15
C ILE A 658 20.06 0.47 -26.37
N ASP A 659 19.63 -0.09 -27.49
CA ASP A 659 18.22 -0.46 -27.67
C ASP A 659 17.93 -1.67 -26.78
N PHE A 660 17.26 -1.40 -25.65
CA PHE A 660 16.86 -2.43 -24.70
C PHE A 660 15.99 -3.52 -25.36
N ASP A 661 15.22 -3.18 -26.39
CA ASP A 661 14.34 -4.12 -27.09
C ASP A 661 15.09 -5.02 -28.08
N ALA A 662 16.24 -4.55 -28.58
CA ALA A 662 17.10 -5.30 -29.49
C ALA A 662 18.12 -6.22 -28.80
N ILE A 663 18.18 -6.27 -27.45
CA ILE A 663 19.09 -7.16 -26.71
C ILE A 663 18.84 -8.64 -27.13
N PRO A 664 19.89 -9.39 -27.52
CA PRO A 664 19.75 -10.77 -27.97
C PRO A 664 19.45 -11.72 -26.81
N GLU A 665 18.55 -12.69 -27.02
CA GLU A 665 18.06 -13.63 -25.99
C GLU A 665 19.02 -14.79 -25.65
N ASN A 666 20.22 -14.84 -26.25
CA ASN A 666 21.15 -15.97 -26.15
C ASN A 666 22.63 -15.55 -26.06
N ASP A 667 22.91 -14.39 -25.45
CA ASP A 667 24.26 -13.90 -25.22
C ASP A 667 25.04 -14.85 -24.28
N PRO A 668 26.15 -15.47 -24.74
CA PRO A 668 26.85 -16.49 -23.96
C PRO A 668 27.34 -16.00 -22.59
N ALA A 669 27.81 -14.76 -22.49
CA ALA A 669 28.31 -14.19 -21.24
C ALA A 669 27.18 -14.02 -20.22
N THR A 670 26.03 -13.50 -20.68
CA THR A 670 24.83 -13.34 -19.84
C THR A 670 24.31 -14.69 -19.36
N CYS A 671 24.22 -15.68 -20.25
CA CYS A 671 23.82 -17.04 -19.90
C CYS A 671 24.74 -17.64 -18.83
N GLU A 672 26.05 -17.40 -18.89
CA GLU A 672 27.00 -17.91 -17.89
C GLU A 672 26.80 -17.26 -16.51
N VAL A 673 26.54 -15.94 -16.46
CA VAL A 673 26.22 -15.21 -15.23
C VAL A 673 24.95 -15.76 -14.57
N ILE A 674 23.91 -16.05 -15.37
CA ILE A 674 22.63 -16.62 -14.90
C ILE A 674 22.84 -18.06 -14.42
N ALA A 675 23.49 -18.90 -15.21
CA ALA A 675 23.77 -20.30 -14.88
C ALA A 675 24.64 -20.44 -13.63
N ALA A 676 25.60 -19.53 -13.40
CA ALA A 676 26.39 -19.47 -12.17
C ALA A 676 25.59 -18.94 -10.96
N GLY A 677 24.39 -18.39 -11.16
CA GLY A 677 23.58 -17.75 -10.14
C GLY A 677 24.20 -16.46 -9.60
N ARG A 678 24.99 -15.75 -10.42
CA ARG A 678 25.62 -14.45 -10.08
C ARG A 678 24.65 -13.28 -10.32
N THR A 679 23.40 -13.45 -9.91
CA THR A 679 22.26 -12.60 -10.28
C THR A 679 21.81 -11.66 -9.16
N MET A 680 22.65 -11.38 -8.16
CA MET A 680 22.32 -10.36 -7.14
C MET A 680 22.03 -9.00 -7.80
N GLY A 681 20.94 -8.36 -7.41
CA GLY A 681 20.44 -7.13 -8.01
C GLY A 681 19.67 -7.31 -9.32
N VAL A 682 19.54 -8.54 -9.84
CA VAL A 682 18.72 -8.77 -11.05
C VAL A 682 17.29 -9.08 -10.62
N PHE A 683 16.34 -8.31 -11.17
CA PHE A 683 14.91 -8.42 -10.86
C PHE A 683 14.40 -9.86 -10.91
N GLN A 684 13.60 -10.27 -9.93
CA GLN A 684 13.00 -11.61 -9.74
C GLN A 684 13.98 -12.77 -9.50
N ILE A 685 15.24 -12.69 -9.94
CA ILE A 685 16.15 -13.83 -10.00
C ILE A 685 17.32 -13.82 -8.99
N GLU A 686 17.24 -13.01 -7.92
CA GLU A 686 18.36 -12.78 -7.00
C GLU A 686 18.29 -13.48 -5.62
N SER A 687 17.11 -13.97 -5.21
CA SER A 687 16.97 -14.58 -3.87
C SER A 687 17.85 -15.83 -3.73
N PRO A 688 18.27 -16.23 -2.52
CA PRO A 688 19.17 -17.38 -2.35
C PRO A 688 18.61 -18.68 -2.96
N ALA A 689 17.32 -18.93 -2.74
CA ALA A 689 16.62 -20.09 -3.30
C ALA A 689 16.55 -20.05 -4.83
N MET A 690 16.36 -18.87 -5.42
CA MET A 690 16.30 -18.70 -6.87
C MET A 690 17.66 -18.89 -7.52
N ARG A 691 18.71 -18.26 -6.98
CA ARG A 691 20.10 -18.46 -7.42
C ARG A 691 20.52 -19.92 -7.36
N GLY A 692 20.12 -20.62 -6.29
CA GLY A 692 20.34 -22.06 -6.17
C GLY A 692 19.62 -22.87 -7.25
N MET A 693 18.37 -22.53 -7.56
CA MET A 693 17.61 -23.19 -8.63
C MET A 693 18.22 -22.95 -10.01
N LEU A 694 18.63 -21.72 -10.33
CA LEU A 694 19.30 -21.39 -11.60
C LEU A 694 20.58 -22.22 -11.80
N ARG A 695 21.40 -22.34 -10.76
CA ARG A 695 22.61 -23.20 -10.79
C ARG A 695 22.27 -24.67 -11.02
N MET A 696 21.25 -25.16 -10.33
CA MET A 696 20.86 -26.57 -10.43
C MET A 696 20.27 -26.90 -11.80
N LEU A 697 19.56 -25.96 -12.42
CA LEU A 697 19.07 -26.07 -13.79
C LEU A 697 20.17 -25.88 -14.83
N ASN A 698 21.28 -25.21 -14.48
CA ASN A 698 22.23 -24.63 -15.45
C ASN A 698 21.46 -23.76 -16.47
N ALA A 699 20.59 -22.88 -15.96
CA ALA A 699 19.64 -22.12 -16.77
C ALA A 699 20.36 -21.18 -17.76
N ARG A 700 20.14 -21.40 -19.06
CA ARG A 700 20.69 -20.65 -20.19
C ARG A 700 19.64 -20.13 -21.15
N THR A 701 18.38 -20.59 -21.05
CA THR A 701 17.27 -20.11 -21.88
C THR A 701 16.21 -19.36 -21.07
N LEU A 702 15.39 -18.55 -21.75
CA LEU A 702 14.26 -17.86 -21.12
C LEU A 702 13.24 -18.85 -20.56
N GLU A 703 13.04 -20.00 -21.21
CA GLU A 703 12.12 -21.04 -20.78
C GLU A 703 12.58 -21.66 -19.44
N GLU A 704 13.87 -21.94 -19.28
CA GLU A 704 14.44 -22.45 -18.02
C GLU A 704 14.33 -21.41 -16.89
N MET A 705 14.52 -20.12 -17.21
CA MET A 705 14.28 -19.03 -16.25
C MET A 705 12.81 -18.95 -15.85
N ALA A 706 11.88 -19.06 -16.80
CA ALA A 706 10.44 -19.06 -16.52
C ALA A 706 10.03 -20.25 -15.64
N ILE A 707 10.63 -21.43 -15.84
CA ILE A 707 10.46 -22.60 -14.97
C ILE A 707 10.99 -22.31 -13.56
N ALA A 708 12.19 -21.74 -13.43
CA ALA A 708 12.76 -21.38 -12.13
C ALA A 708 11.85 -20.40 -11.35
N LEU A 709 11.35 -19.36 -12.03
CA LEU A 709 10.37 -18.40 -11.52
C LEU A 709 9.08 -19.07 -11.03
N ALA A 710 8.56 -20.02 -11.80
CA ALA A 710 7.32 -20.71 -11.47
C ALA A 710 7.46 -21.75 -10.33
N ILE A 711 8.64 -22.33 -10.13
CA ILE A 711 8.89 -23.36 -9.10
C ILE A 711 9.25 -22.75 -7.74
N ILE A 712 10.01 -21.64 -7.70
CA ILE A 712 10.47 -21.04 -6.44
C ILE A 712 9.38 -20.15 -5.83
N ARG A 713 8.32 -20.79 -5.34
CA ARG A 713 7.21 -20.17 -4.58
C ARG A 713 6.58 -21.14 -3.57
N PRO A 714 5.87 -20.64 -2.54
CA PRO A 714 5.28 -21.48 -1.49
C PRO A 714 4.37 -22.61 -2.03
N GLY A 715 3.46 -22.28 -2.96
CA GLY A 715 2.49 -23.25 -3.50
C GLY A 715 3.12 -24.44 -4.23
N ALA A 716 4.27 -24.28 -4.89
CA ALA A 716 4.96 -25.40 -5.55
C ALA A 716 5.72 -26.30 -4.54
N ALA A 717 6.08 -25.77 -3.37
CA ALA A 717 6.77 -26.50 -2.32
C ALA A 717 5.79 -27.33 -1.46
N GLU A 718 4.61 -26.79 -1.14
CA GLU A 718 3.59 -27.45 -0.32
C GLU A 718 3.09 -28.77 -0.91
N TYR A 719 3.01 -28.86 -2.24
CA TYR A 719 2.47 -30.02 -2.96
C TYR A 719 3.53 -31.02 -3.44
N GLY A 720 4.79 -30.84 -3.04
CA GLY A 720 5.89 -31.74 -3.40
C GLY A 720 6.35 -31.65 -4.86
N SER A 721 5.76 -30.77 -5.67
CA SER A 721 6.10 -30.60 -7.08
C SER A 721 7.52 -30.10 -7.28
N LYS A 722 7.98 -29.19 -6.41
CA LYS A 722 9.38 -28.78 -6.35
C LYS A 722 10.30 -29.97 -6.05
N GLU A 723 9.96 -30.78 -5.05
CA GLU A 723 10.76 -31.95 -4.65
C GLU A 723 10.85 -32.96 -5.81
N LEU A 724 9.71 -33.26 -6.45
CA LEU A 724 9.61 -34.16 -7.61
C LEU A 724 10.43 -33.64 -8.80
N PHE A 725 10.28 -32.35 -9.13
CA PHE A 725 11.04 -31.73 -10.21
C PHE A 725 12.55 -31.78 -9.93
N VAL A 726 12.98 -31.48 -8.70
CA VAL A 726 14.39 -31.53 -8.29
C VAL A 726 14.95 -32.95 -8.40
N LYS A 727 14.21 -33.98 -7.95
CA LYS A 727 14.63 -35.39 -8.06
C LYS A 727 14.85 -35.82 -9.51
N ARG A 728 13.90 -35.49 -10.38
CA ARG A 728 13.97 -35.80 -11.82
C ARG A 728 15.08 -35.03 -12.51
N LEU A 729 15.28 -33.76 -12.16
CA LEU A 729 16.39 -32.96 -12.64
C LEU A 729 17.75 -33.56 -12.26
N ARG A 730 17.85 -34.12 -11.06
CA ARG A 730 19.05 -34.84 -10.56
C ARG A 730 19.17 -36.28 -11.06
N LYS A 731 18.19 -36.76 -11.84
CA LYS A 731 18.10 -38.16 -12.31
C LYS A 731 18.02 -39.19 -11.16
N GLU A 732 17.49 -38.76 -10.02
CA GLU A 732 17.20 -39.64 -8.87
C GLU A 732 15.87 -40.40 -9.06
N GLU A 733 15.04 -39.96 -10.01
CA GLU A 733 13.76 -40.57 -10.39
C GLU A 733 13.61 -40.55 -11.92
N GLU A 734 13.14 -41.65 -12.52
CA GLU A 734 12.89 -41.75 -13.96
C GLU A 734 11.63 -40.99 -14.38
N ILE A 735 11.64 -40.46 -15.60
CA ILE A 735 10.51 -39.70 -16.17
C ILE A 735 9.68 -40.64 -17.04
N THR A 736 8.47 -40.96 -16.59
CA THR A 736 7.49 -41.75 -17.35
C THR A 736 6.25 -40.93 -17.67
N PHE A 737 5.76 -41.03 -18.90
CA PHE A 737 4.53 -40.34 -19.34
C PHE A 737 3.43 -41.37 -19.59
N ALA A 738 2.21 -41.07 -19.15
CA ALA A 738 1.05 -41.95 -19.37
C ALA A 738 0.61 -42.01 -20.86
N HIS A 739 0.98 -41.02 -21.67
CA HIS A 739 0.62 -40.92 -23.08
C HIS A 739 1.63 -40.03 -23.85
N PRO A 740 1.93 -40.27 -25.14
CA PRO A 740 2.85 -39.45 -25.93
C PRO A 740 2.49 -37.95 -25.99
N GLU A 741 1.19 -37.62 -26.00
CA GLU A 741 0.76 -36.21 -25.95
C GLU A 741 1.13 -35.50 -24.64
N LEU A 742 1.23 -36.22 -23.51
CA LEU A 742 1.70 -35.63 -22.25
C LEU A 742 3.19 -35.30 -22.31
N GLN A 743 3.98 -36.08 -23.06
CA GLN A 743 5.39 -35.78 -23.27
C GLN A 743 5.57 -34.46 -24.02
N LYS A 744 4.71 -34.15 -25.00
CA LYS A 744 4.74 -32.87 -25.72
C LYS A 744 4.40 -31.67 -24.83
N ILE A 745 3.54 -31.86 -23.83
CA ILE A 745 3.07 -30.77 -22.95
C ILE A 745 3.99 -30.57 -21.73
N LEU A 746 4.47 -31.67 -21.14
CA LEU A 746 5.20 -31.69 -19.87
C LEU A 746 6.69 -32.03 -20.03
N GLY A 747 7.18 -32.23 -21.26
CA GLY A 747 8.57 -32.62 -21.54
C GLY A 747 9.57 -31.63 -20.94
N ASP A 748 9.40 -30.34 -21.24
CA ASP A 748 10.27 -29.26 -20.76
C ASP A 748 10.20 -29.08 -19.23
N THR A 749 9.14 -29.58 -18.60
CA THR A 749 8.94 -29.54 -17.15
C THR A 749 9.15 -30.89 -16.47
N LEU A 750 9.87 -31.81 -17.13
CA LEU A 750 10.27 -33.13 -16.61
C LEU A 750 9.07 -33.97 -16.12
N GLY A 751 7.95 -33.90 -16.83
CA GLY A 751 6.72 -34.61 -16.45
C GLY A 751 6.02 -34.05 -15.21
N VAL A 752 6.38 -32.85 -14.76
CA VAL A 752 5.74 -32.16 -13.63
C VAL A 752 4.88 -31.02 -14.18
N CYS A 753 3.62 -30.94 -13.78
CA CYS A 753 2.76 -29.83 -14.14
C CYS A 753 3.16 -28.58 -13.34
N ILE A 754 3.54 -27.50 -14.01
CA ILE A 754 4.03 -26.27 -13.37
C ILE A 754 3.12 -25.08 -13.72
N PHE A 755 2.70 -25.01 -14.99
CA PHE A 755 1.95 -23.87 -15.51
C PHE A 755 0.45 -24.15 -15.60
N GLN A 756 -0.35 -23.09 -15.52
CA GLN A 756 -1.79 -23.13 -15.71
C GLN A 756 -2.16 -23.48 -17.17
N GLU A 757 -1.34 -23.04 -18.12
CA GLU A 757 -1.50 -23.32 -19.54
C GLU A 757 -1.29 -24.82 -19.83
N GLN A 758 -0.44 -25.51 -19.06
CA GLN A 758 -0.29 -26.97 -19.17
C GLN A 758 -1.56 -27.69 -18.71
N VAL A 759 -2.21 -27.22 -17.64
CA VAL A 759 -3.53 -27.73 -17.22
C VAL A 759 -4.56 -27.57 -18.34
N MET A 760 -4.57 -26.41 -19.00
CA MET A 760 -5.48 -26.15 -20.10
C MET A 760 -5.18 -27.05 -21.31
N GLN A 761 -3.91 -27.21 -21.66
CA GLN A 761 -3.42 -28.11 -22.72
C GLN A 761 -3.83 -29.55 -22.49
N ILE A 762 -3.62 -30.08 -21.28
CA ILE A 762 -3.99 -31.45 -20.93
C ILE A 762 -5.50 -31.64 -21.04
N SER A 763 -6.27 -30.67 -20.54
CA SER A 763 -7.74 -30.70 -20.59
C SER A 763 -8.27 -30.66 -22.02
N GLN A 764 -7.65 -29.86 -22.89
CA GLN A 764 -8.00 -29.78 -24.31
C GLN A 764 -7.63 -31.07 -25.04
N THR A 765 -6.37 -31.51 -24.94
CA THR A 765 -5.85 -32.63 -25.73
C THR A 765 -6.41 -33.96 -25.26
N LEU A 766 -6.32 -34.27 -23.96
CA LEU A 766 -6.78 -35.56 -23.43
C LEU A 766 -8.28 -35.56 -23.07
N GLY A 767 -8.81 -34.42 -22.66
CA GLY A 767 -10.22 -34.29 -22.27
C GLY A 767 -11.17 -33.93 -23.42
N SER A 768 -10.64 -33.65 -24.61
CA SER A 768 -11.40 -33.11 -25.76
C SER A 768 -12.29 -31.93 -25.35
N MET A 769 -11.78 -31.08 -24.45
CA MET A 769 -12.48 -29.91 -23.94
C MET A 769 -12.23 -28.70 -24.82
N SER A 770 -13.20 -27.78 -24.88
CA SER A 770 -12.95 -26.45 -25.45
C SER A 770 -11.99 -25.66 -24.55
N LEU A 771 -11.31 -24.65 -25.12
CA LEU A 771 -10.39 -23.81 -24.35
C LEU A 771 -11.09 -23.02 -23.22
N ALA A 772 -12.37 -22.67 -23.43
CA ALA A 772 -13.21 -22.07 -22.39
C ALA A 772 -13.49 -23.04 -21.24
N GLU A 773 -13.79 -24.32 -21.52
CA GLU A 773 -13.95 -25.36 -20.50
C GLU A 773 -12.62 -25.65 -19.78
N ALA A 774 -11.50 -25.61 -20.50
CA ALA A 774 -10.17 -25.82 -19.94
C ALA A 774 -9.78 -24.72 -18.93
N ASP A 775 -10.13 -23.44 -19.18
CA ASP A 775 -9.96 -22.37 -18.18
C ASP A 775 -10.88 -22.59 -16.95
N LEU A 776 -12.06 -23.18 -17.11
CA LEU A 776 -12.91 -23.56 -15.97
C LEU A 776 -12.25 -24.64 -15.10
N VAL A 777 -11.64 -25.67 -15.69
CA VAL A 777 -10.88 -26.69 -14.94
C VAL A 777 -9.77 -26.05 -14.10
N ARG A 778 -9.03 -25.12 -14.70
CA ARG A 778 -7.98 -24.34 -14.02
C ARG A 778 -8.54 -23.55 -12.83
N ARG A 779 -9.70 -22.89 -12.97
CA ARG A 779 -10.34 -22.11 -11.88
C ARG A 779 -10.91 -23.00 -10.78
N ALA A 780 -11.53 -24.12 -11.16
CA ALA A 780 -12.35 -24.96 -10.29
C ALA A 780 -11.57 -25.56 -9.10
N SER A 781 -10.25 -25.72 -9.22
CA SER A 781 -9.44 -26.30 -8.14
C SER A 781 -8.95 -25.28 -7.10
N ALA A 782 -9.17 -23.97 -7.31
CA ALA A 782 -8.86 -22.92 -6.34
C ALA A 782 -10.08 -22.54 -5.47
N LYS A 783 -11.30 -22.62 -6.03
CA LYS A 783 -12.58 -22.44 -5.35
C LYS A 783 -13.66 -23.23 -6.12
N PHE A 784 -14.09 -24.38 -5.61
CA PHE A 784 -15.26 -25.06 -6.19
C PHE A 784 -16.51 -24.21 -5.91
N SER A 785 -17.06 -23.58 -6.95
CA SER A 785 -18.40 -22.98 -6.91
C SER A 785 -19.52 -24.03 -6.85
N GLY A 786 -19.21 -25.32 -7.09
CA GLY A 786 -20.14 -26.44 -6.87
C GLY A 786 -19.51 -27.80 -7.17
N ARG A 787 -19.92 -28.84 -6.43
CA ARG A 787 -19.48 -30.24 -6.61
C ARG A 787 -19.92 -30.82 -7.97
N SER A 788 -21.01 -30.29 -8.54
CA SER A 788 -21.63 -30.73 -9.80
C SER A 788 -20.78 -30.43 -11.05
N ASP A 789 -20.21 -29.24 -11.18
CA ASP A 789 -19.40 -28.87 -12.35
C ASP A 789 -18.09 -29.67 -12.41
N ARG A 790 -17.50 -29.93 -11.24
CA ARG A 790 -16.34 -30.82 -11.10
C ARG A 790 -16.62 -32.20 -11.66
N ASP A 791 -17.70 -32.83 -11.20
CA ASP A 791 -18.05 -34.19 -11.57
C ASP A 791 -18.37 -34.28 -13.07
N ARG A 792 -19.03 -33.26 -13.62
CA ARG A 792 -19.31 -33.14 -15.06
C ARG A 792 -18.02 -33.07 -15.90
N LEU A 793 -17.10 -32.16 -15.57
CA LEU A 793 -15.85 -31.98 -16.30
C LEU A 793 -14.93 -33.21 -16.16
N ARG A 794 -14.85 -33.78 -14.95
CA ARG A 794 -14.13 -35.03 -14.70
C ARG A 794 -14.67 -36.19 -15.54
N GLY A 795 -16.00 -36.38 -15.55
CA GLY A 795 -16.64 -37.43 -16.34
C GLY A 795 -16.34 -37.31 -17.83
N LYS A 796 -16.38 -36.07 -18.36
CA LYS A 796 -15.99 -35.77 -19.75
C LYS A 796 -14.52 -36.11 -20.02
N PHE A 797 -13.61 -35.69 -19.14
CA PHE A 797 -12.19 -35.98 -19.24
C PHE A 797 -11.89 -37.47 -19.29
N LEU A 798 -12.40 -38.23 -18.31
CA LEU A 798 -12.13 -39.67 -18.20
C LEU A 798 -12.67 -40.45 -19.41
N LYS A 799 -13.82 -40.05 -19.96
CA LYS A 799 -14.39 -40.66 -21.17
C LYS A 799 -13.50 -40.40 -22.39
N ALA A 800 -13.11 -39.15 -22.62
CA ALA A 800 -12.27 -38.75 -23.76
C ALA A 800 -10.87 -39.37 -23.69
N ALA A 801 -10.21 -39.29 -22.52
CA ALA A 801 -8.90 -39.89 -22.30
C ALA A 801 -8.92 -41.41 -22.52
N GLY A 802 -10.06 -42.05 -22.26
CA GLY A 802 -10.23 -43.46 -22.59
C GLY A 802 -10.31 -43.79 -24.06
N MET A 803 -10.92 -42.93 -24.87
CA MET A 803 -10.93 -43.07 -26.33
C MET A 803 -9.54 -42.86 -26.93
N MET A 804 -8.65 -42.13 -26.23
CA MET A 804 -7.25 -41.96 -26.59
C MET A 804 -6.34 -43.13 -26.16
N GLY A 805 -6.90 -44.19 -25.58
CA GLY A 805 -6.15 -45.41 -25.24
C GLY A 805 -5.48 -45.40 -23.86
N LEU A 806 -5.72 -44.41 -22.99
CA LEU A 806 -5.23 -44.46 -21.61
C LEU A 806 -5.96 -45.57 -20.83
N THR A 807 -5.24 -46.28 -19.97
CA THR A 807 -5.84 -47.25 -19.02
C THR A 807 -6.65 -46.55 -17.93
N SER A 808 -7.56 -47.25 -17.25
CA SER A 808 -8.36 -46.67 -16.16
C SER A 808 -7.49 -46.02 -15.07
N GLN A 809 -6.36 -46.64 -14.72
CA GLN A 809 -5.41 -46.10 -13.75
C GLN A 809 -4.76 -44.80 -14.27
N GLN A 810 -4.23 -44.81 -15.49
CA GLN A 810 -3.58 -43.64 -16.09
C GLN A 810 -4.53 -42.45 -16.24
N ARG A 811 -5.80 -42.68 -16.58
CA ARG A 811 -6.82 -41.62 -16.67
C ARG A 811 -7.01 -40.94 -15.31
N GLU A 812 -7.11 -41.73 -14.26
CA GLU A 812 -7.33 -41.23 -12.91
C GLU A 812 -6.11 -40.48 -12.38
N GLU A 813 -4.91 -41.03 -12.56
CA GLU A 813 -3.65 -40.38 -12.19
C GLU A 813 -3.46 -39.05 -12.92
N THR A 814 -3.77 -39.00 -14.22
CA THR A 814 -3.66 -37.78 -15.03
C THR A 814 -4.68 -36.73 -14.59
N TRP A 815 -5.93 -37.12 -14.31
CA TRP A 815 -6.93 -36.19 -13.78
C TRP A 815 -6.53 -35.67 -12.39
N MET A 816 -6.08 -36.55 -11.49
CA MET A 816 -5.59 -36.15 -10.17
C MET A 816 -4.44 -35.16 -10.26
N MET A 817 -3.52 -35.33 -11.22
CA MET A 817 -2.47 -34.35 -11.48
C MET A 817 -3.10 -33.01 -11.90
N VAL A 818 -3.96 -32.98 -12.92
CA VAL A 818 -4.61 -31.75 -13.39
C VAL A 818 -5.34 -31.02 -12.26
N GLU A 819 -6.13 -31.75 -11.47
CA GLU A 819 -6.93 -31.21 -10.37
C GLU A 819 -6.06 -30.68 -9.22
N LYS A 820 -5.06 -31.45 -8.78
CA LYS A 820 -4.14 -31.00 -7.73
C LYS A 820 -3.39 -29.74 -8.18
N PHE A 821 -3.02 -29.63 -9.46
CA PHE A 821 -2.20 -28.52 -9.94
C PHE A 821 -2.99 -27.30 -10.42
N ALA A 822 -4.28 -27.43 -10.76
CA ALA A 822 -5.09 -26.30 -11.21
C ALA A 822 -5.18 -25.16 -10.16
N GLY A 823 -5.19 -25.49 -8.86
CA GLY A 823 -5.18 -24.50 -7.78
C GLY A 823 -3.82 -23.83 -7.54
N PHE A 824 -2.73 -24.49 -7.93
CA PHE A 824 -1.37 -24.06 -7.61
C PHE A 824 -0.53 -23.70 -8.82
N GLY A 825 -0.95 -24.00 -10.05
CA GLY A 825 -0.20 -23.71 -11.27
C GLY A 825 0.15 -22.23 -11.41
N PHE A 826 1.27 -21.91 -12.06
CA PHE A 826 1.68 -20.53 -12.32
C PHE A 826 1.20 -20.05 -13.70
N CYS A 827 0.96 -18.75 -13.86
CA CYS A 827 0.65 -18.19 -15.18
C CYS A 827 1.92 -18.15 -16.04
N LYS A 828 2.00 -18.94 -17.11
CA LYS A 828 3.16 -19.01 -18.01
C LYS A 828 3.39 -17.67 -18.70
N ALA A 829 2.32 -16.98 -19.10
CA ALA A 829 2.41 -15.65 -19.71
C ALA A 829 3.14 -14.64 -18.80
N HIS A 830 2.78 -14.63 -17.51
CA HIS A 830 3.43 -13.78 -16.51
C HIS A 830 4.90 -14.17 -16.28
N ALA A 831 5.17 -15.49 -16.20
CA ALA A 831 6.54 -16.00 -16.04
C ALA A 831 7.44 -15.61 -17.22
N ALA A 832 6.92 -15.72 -18.45
CA ALA A 832 7.65 -15.37 -19.67
C ALA A 832 7.99 -13.88 -19.73
N THR A 833 7.04 -13.00 -19.37
CA THR A 833 7.29 -11.55 -19.34
C THR A 833 8.42 -11.22 -18.35
N TYR A 834 8.38 -11.80 -17.15
CA TYR A 834 9.42 -11.53 -16.17
C TYR A 834 10.76 -12.20 -16.50
N ALA A 835 10.75 -13.37 -17.15
CA ALA A 835 11.98 -13.98 -17.66
C ALA A 835 12.69 -13.08 -18.69
N ASP A 836 11.96 -12.50 -19.66
CA ASP A 836 12.52 -11.56 -20.65
C ASP A 836 13.18 -10.34 -19.97
N ILE A 837 12.46 -9.70 -19.04
CA ILE A 837 12.97 -8.51 -18.34
C ILE A 837 14.19 -8.87 -17.47
N SER A 838 14.10 -9.94 -16.69
CA SER A 838 15.21 -10.41 -15.84
C SER A 838 16.45 -10.74 -16.67
N TYR A 839 16.28 -11.38 -17.82
CA TYR A 839 17.39 -11.71 -18.72
C TYR A 839 18.06 -10.44 -19.25
N ARG A 840 17.29 -9.47 -19.74
CA ARG A 840 17.85 -8.21 -20.26
C ARG A 840 18.52 -7.38 -19.18
N MET A 841 18.00 -7.38 -17.96
CA MET A 841 18.69 -6.79 -16.81
C MET A 841 19.98 -7.52 -16.46
N ALA A 842 20.01 -8.85 -16.57
CA ALA A 842 21.24 -9.63 -16.40
C ALA A 842 22.28 -9.30 -17.49
N TYR A 843 21.83 -9.04 -18.72
CA TYR A 843 22.70 -8.55 -19.80
C TYR A 843 23.35 -7.21 -19.44
N LEU A 844 22.55 -6.24 -18.95
CA LEU A 844 23.09 -4.96 -18.47
C LEU A 844 24.10 -5.14 -17.33
N LYS A 845 23.81 -6.02 -16.36
CA LYS A 845 24.75 -6.33 -15.28
C LYS A 845 26.04 -6.97 -15.80
N THR A 846 25.94 -7.84 -16.80
CA THR A 846 27.09 -8.59 -17.34
C THR A 846 28.05 -7.69 -18.10
N HIS A 847 27.52 -6.81 -18.94
CA HIS A 847 28.33 -5.95 -19.82
C HIS A 847 28.65 -4.57 -19.22
N HIS A 848 27.87 -4.12 -18.23
CA HIS A 848 27.98 -2.80 -17.59
C HIS A 848 27.80 -2.88 -16.06
N THR A 849 28.62 -3.71 -15.42
CA THR A 849 28.43 -4.09 -14.00
C THR A 849 28.47 -2.90 -13.05
N ALA A 850 29.39 -1.95 -13.23
CA ALA A 850 29.54 -0.80 -12.33
C ALA A 850 28.34 0.15 -12.42
N GLU A 851 27.88 0.46 -13.64
CA GLU A 851 26.73 1.30 -13.92
C GLU A 851 25.44 0.67 -13.39
N PHE A 852 25.29 -0.64 -13.58
CA PHE A 852 24.16 -1.43 -13.09
C PHE A 852 24.11 -1.47 -11.55
N LEU A 853 25.25 -1.75 -10.89
CA LEU A 853 25.29 -1.80 -9.43
C LEU A 853 25.13 -0.40 -8.81
N ALA A 854 25.60 0.66 -9.46
CA ALA A 854 25.29 2.04 -9.07
C ALA A 854 23.78 2.30 -9.13
N ALA A 855 23.13 1.92 -10.24
CA ALA A 855 21.68 2.03 -10.39
C ALA A 855 20.92 1.21 -9.33
N MET A 856 21.36 -0.01 -9.03
CA MET A 856 20.77 -0.86 -8.00
C MET A 856 20.85 -0.25 -6.60
N CYS A 857 22.01 0.32 -6.24
CA CYS A 857 22.20 0.98 -4.95
C CYS A 857 21.33 2.24 -4.83
N SER A 858 21.28 3.06 -5.87
CA SER A 858 20.44 4.27 -5.91
C SER A 858 18.95 3.97 -5.85
N ALA A 859 18.49 2.93 -6.56
CA ALA A 859 17.07 2.58 -6.60
C ALA A 859 16.57 1.88 -5.33
N GLY A 860 17.46 1.28 -4.52
CA GLY A 860 17.07 0.48 -3.34
C GLY A 860 16.09 -0.64 -3.70
N ALA A 861 16.27 -1.25 -4.87
CA ALA A 861 15.27 -2.06 -5.56
C ALA A 861 15.36 -3.58 -5.31
N GLY A 862 16.43 -4.05 -4.66
CA GLY A 862 16.70 -5.48 -4.56
C GLY A 862 16.29 -6.12 -3.23
N PHE A 863 16.41 -7.44 -3.18
CA PHE A 863 16.07 -8.35 -2.09
C PHE A 863 16.86 -8.12 -0.79
N TYR A 864 18.13 -7.75 -0.90
CA TYR A 864 19.04 -7.46 0.21
C TYR A 864 19.13 -5.95 0.50
N HIS A 865 19.63 -5.62 1.70
CA HIS A 865 20.03 -4.27 2.06
C HIS A 865 21.16 -3.76 1.14
N VAL A 866 21.26 -2.44 0.95
CA VAL A 866 22.24 -1.82 0.01
C VAL A 866 23.69 -2.24 0.27
N SER A 867 24.04 -2.49 1.53
CA SER A 867 25.36 -3.01 1.93
C SER A 867 25.76 -4.28 1.20
N ALA A 868 24.82 -5.20 0.96
CA ALA A 868 25.13 -6.45 0.27
C ALA A 868 25.46 -6.25 -1.22
N TYR A 869 24.91 -5.21 -1.87
CA TYR A 869 25.26 -4.86 -3.25
C TYR A 869 26.58 -4.09 -3.35
N VAL A 870 26.93 -3.31 -2.31
CA VAL A 870 28.26 -2.71 -2.20
C VAL A 870 29.33 -3.80 -2.06
N GLU A 871 29.10 -4.81 -1.23
CA GLU A 871 29.99 -5.97 -1.15
C GLU A 871 29.98 -6.80 -2.43
N GLU A 872 28.85 -6.88 -3.14
CA GLU A 872 28.80 -7.49 -4.47
C GLU A 872 29.70 -6.74 -5.47
N ALA A 873 29.69 -5.40 -5.47
CA ALA A 873 30.58 -4.61 -6.33
C ALA A 873 32.05 -4.96 -6.08
N LYS A 874 32.46 -5.07 -4.81
CA LYS A 874 33.82 -5.49 -4.43
C LYS A 874 34.15 -6.89 -4.93
N ARG A 875 33.21 -7.85 -4.84
CA ARG A 875 33.37 -9.22 -5.39
C ARG A 875 33.47 -9.27 -6.92
N TRP A 876 32.91 -8.28 -7.61
CA TRP A 876 33.12 -8.08 -9.05
C TRP A 876 34.44 -7.36 -9.40
N GLY A 877 35.26 -7.05 -8.39
CA GLY A 877 36.53 -6.34 -8.58
C GLY A 877 36.35 -4.84 -8.82
N ILE A 878 35.18 -4.28 -8.51
CA ILE A 878 34.89 -2.85 -8.65
C ILE A 878 35.31 -2.15 -7.37
N ALA A 879 36.19 -1.15 -7.48
CA ALA A 879 36.60 -0.33 -6.35
C ALA A 879 35.41 0.50 -5.86
N VAL A 880 35.17 0.53 -4.55
CA VAL A 880 34.13 1.36 -3.94
C VAL A 880 34.76 2.55 -3.25
N ARG A 881 34.27 3.75 -3.53
CA ARG A 881 34.78 5.02 -3.00
C ARG A 881 33.74 5.67 -2.08
N LEU A 882 34.22 6.30 -1.01
CA LEU A 882 33.40 7.00 -0.02
C LEU A 882 32.61 8.15 -0.66
N PRO A 883 31.56 8.66 0.00
CA PRO A 883 30.97 9.93 -0.42
C PRO A 883 32.03 11.03 -0.42
N SER A 884 31.80 12.08 -1.19
CA SER A 884 32.72 13.22 -1.37
C SER A 884 31.90 14.45 -1.75
N VAL A 885 32.07 15.56 -1.02
CA VAL A 885 31.37 16.82 -1.33
C VAL A 885 31.77 17.38 -2.69
N ASN A 886 32.95 17.01 -3.20
CA ASN A 886 33.47 17.46 -4.48
C ASN A 886 33.07 16.55 -5.64
N HIS A 887 33.01 15.23 -5.45
CA HIS A 887 32.79 14.29 -6.55
C HIS A 887 31.43 13.59 -6.53
N SER A 888 30.82 13.39 -5.37
CA SER A 888 29.57 12.62 -5.27
C SER A 888 28.38 13.38 -5.86
N ARG A 889 27.45 12.62 -6.42
CA ARG A 889 26.11 13.10 -6.75
C ARG A 889 25.15 12.76 -5.62
N MET A 890 23.88 13.10 -5.80
CA MET A 890 22.82 12.61 -4.92
C MET A 890 22.79 11.08 -4.94
N GLU A 891 22.75 10.49 -6.12
CA GLU A 891 22.75 9.05 -6.39
C GLU A 891 24.17 8.44 -6.41
N TYR A 892 24.25 7.12 -6.30
CA TYR A 892 25.48 6.37 -6.59
C TYR A 892 25.86 6.53 -8.07
N THR A 893 27.15 6.63 -8.34
CA THR A 893 27.68 6.81 -9.69
C THR A 893 28.81 5.85 -10.01
N ALA A 894 28.87 5.42 -11.26
CA ALA A 894 30.04 4.74 -11.81
C ALA A 894 31.01 5.79 -12.40
N GLU A 895 32.26 5.75 -11.97
CA GLU A 895 33.33 6.66 -12.40
C GLU A 895 34.58 5.88 -12.82
N ASP A 896 35.57 6.59 -13.36
CA ASP A 896 36.87 5.99 -13.66
C ASP A 896 37.65 5.73 -12.36
N GLY A 897 38.05 4.47 -12.19
CA GLY A 897 38.80 3.97 -11.05
C GLY A 897 40.30 4.20 -11.14
N GLY A 898 40.82 4.56 -12.32
CA GLY A 898 42.24 4.42 -12.67
C GLY A 898 42.51 3.04 -13.30
N ASP A 899 43.57 2.94 -14.11
CA ASP A 899 44.00 1.71 -14.79
C ASP A 899 42.98 1.09 -15.76
N GLY A 900 42.05 1.90 -16.29
CA GLY A 900 40.99 1.44 -17.20
C GLY A 900 39.86 0.65 -16.53
N LYS A 901 39.85 0.58 -15.19
CA LYS A 901 38.78 -0.06 -14.40
C LYS A 901 37.75 0.97 -13.95
N ARG A 902 36.50 0.53 -13.80
CA ARG A 902 35.42 1.37 -13.25
C ARG A 902 35.43 1.29 -11.72
N ALA A 903 35.02 2.38 -11.07
CA ALA A 903 34.80 2.48 -9.64
C ALA A 903 33.36 2.92 -9.33
N LEU A 904 32.84 2.48 -8.19
CA LEU A 904 31.53 2.84 -7.66
C LEU A 904 31.69 3.90 -6.58
N ARG A 905 31.08 5.07 -6.74
CA ARG A 905 31.06 6.11 -5.69
C ARG A 905 29.73 6.13 -4.96
N VAL A 906 29.81 6.16 -3.63
CA VAL A 906 28.64 6.30 -2.74
C VAL A 906 28.00 7.68 -2.93
N GLY A 907 26.69 7.71 -3.18
CA GLY A 907 25.94 8.95 -3.31
C GLY A 907 25.68 9.66 -1.98
N LEU A 908 25.49 10.97 -2.01
CA LEU A 908 25.16 11.78 -0.83
C LEU A 908 23.84 11.35 -0.17
N MET A 909 22.90 10.77 -0.92
CA MET A 909 21.64 10.26 -0.37
C MET A 909 21.83 9.13 0.66
N GLN A 910 23.00 8.47 0.66
CA GLN A 910 23.31 7.40 1.59
C GLN A 910 23.65 7.91 3.00
N VAL A 911 23.99 9.20 3.13
CA VAL A 911 24.39 9.79 4.43
C VAL A 911 23.15 9.96 5.30
N ARG A 912 23.02 9.11 6.32
CA ARG A 912 21.91 9.14 7.27
C ARG A 912 21.82 10.50 7.97
N GLY A 913 20.63 11.10 7.96
CA GLY A 913 20.35 12.39 8.59
C GLY A 913 20.64 13.60 7.69
N LEU A 914 21.28 13.40 6.52
CA LEU A 914 21.50 14.48 5.57
C LEU A 914 20.21 14.82 4.81
N ARG A 915 19.78 16.08 4.86
CA ARG A 915 18.51 16.53 4.28
C ARG A 915 18.61 16.72 2.78
N MET A 916 17.48 16.62 2.10
CA MET A 916 17.42 16.78 0.64
C MET A 916 17.81 18.20 0.22
N GLU A 917 17.42 19.19 1.01
CA GLU A 917 17.76 20.59 0.82
C GLU A 917 19.27 20.81 0.89
N THR A 918 19.93 20.18 1.87
CA THR A 918 21.39 20.21 2.04
C THR A 918 22.10 19.56 0.86
N ILE A 919 21.68 18.36 0.43
CA ILE A 919 22.24 17.70 -0.76
C ILE A 919 22.11 18.59 -1.99
N THR A 920 20.93 19.16 -2.20
CA THR A 920 20.66 20.06 -3.34
C THR A 920 21.54 21.31 -3.27
N ALA A 921 21.71 21.91 -2.09
CA ALA A 921 22.57 23.06 -1.87
C ALA A 921 24.05 22.73 -2.13
N ILE A 922 24.55 21.56 -1.71
CA ILE A 922 25.92 21.10 -2.02
C ILE A 922 26.13 21.03 -3.55
N LEU A 923 25.22 20.36 -4.25
CA LEU A 923 25.32 20.17 -5.70
C LEU A 923 25.22 21.51 -6.45
N ARG A 924 24.31 22.39 -6.04
CA ARG A 924 24.12 23.73 -6.62
C ARG A 924 25.34 24.60 -6.39
N ALA A 925 25.78 24.73 -5.14
CA ALA A 925 26.94 25.54 -4.79
C ALA A 925 28.17 25.07 -5.57
N ARG A 926 28.40 23.76 -5.68
CA ARG A 926 29.49 23.19 -6.48
C ARG A 926 29.36 23.52 -7.98
N GLY A 927 28.16 23.46 -8.53
CA GLY A 927 27.88 23.79 -9.93
C GLY A 927 28.14 25.27 -10.26
N GLU A 928 27.78 26.17 -9.36
CA GLU A 928 27.94 27.63 -9.55
C GLU A 928 29.36 28.12 -9.24
N GLY A 929 30.00 27.59 -8.19
CA GLY A 929 31.28 28.11 -7.66
C GLY A 929 32.46 27.15 -7.74
N GLY A 930 32.35 26.02 -8.45
CA GLY A 930 33.41 25.01 -8.57
C GLY A 930 33.61 24.15 -7.32
N ALA A 931 34.69 23.37 -7.27
CA ALA A 931 35.01 22.50 -6.12
C ALA A 931 35.20 23.29 -4.81
N PHE A 932 35.01 22.61 -3.68
CA PHE A 932 35.29 23.14 -2.35
C PHE A 932 36.75 22.85 -1.99
N PRO A 933 37.62 23.87 -1.83
CA PRO A 933 39.03 23.69 -1.47
C PRO A 933 39.27 23.52 0.04
N SER A 934 38.28 23.84 0.88
CA SER A 934 38.40 23.72 2.34
C SER A 934 37.03 23.59 3.03
N LEU A 935 37.05 23.16 4.29
CA LEU A 935 35.86 23.12 5.15
C LEU A 935 35.24 24.52 5.31
N GLU A 936 36.05 25.57 5.49
CA GLU A 936 35.57 26.95 5.61
C GLU A 936 34.88 27.43 4.33
N ASN A 937 35.44 27.09 3.15
CA ASN A 937 34.81 27.45 1.88
C ASN A 937 33.45 26.76 1.72
N PHE A 938 33.35 25.49 2.10
CA PHE A 938 32.10 24.75 2.11
C PHE A 938 31.05 25.41 3.02
N LEU A 939 31.41 25.70 4.27
CA LEU A 939 30.51 26.30 5.27
C LEU A 939 30.03 27.71 4.92
N ARG A 940 30.74 28.44 4.04
CA ARG A 940 30.29 29.74 3.50
C ARG A 940 29.24 29.59 2.40
N ARG A 941 29.30 28.50 1.64
CA ARG A 941 28.53 28.31 0.40
C ARG A 941 27.30 27.43 0.61
N VAL A 942 27.31 26.57 1.63
CA VAL A 942 26.26 25.58 1.88
C VAL A 942 25.69 25.78 3.30
N PRO A 943 24.38 26.03 3.44
CA PRO A 943 23.72 25.98 4.73
C PRO A 943 23.64 24.51 5.19
N VAL A 944 24.20 24.21 6.37
CA VAL A 944 24.28 22.84 6.91
C VAL A 944 24.10 22.89 8.42
N GLU A 945 23.35 21.92 8.96
CA GLU A 945 23.15 21.78 10.40
C GLU A 945 24.33 21.05 11.07
N SER A 946 24.41 21.16 12.40
CA SER A 946 25.56 20.65 13.16
C SER A 946 25.68 19.12 13.12
N ASP A 947 24.56 18.41 13.12
CA ASP A 947 24.50 16.95 13.00
C ASP A 947 24.85 16.47 11.57
N GLU A 948 24.45 17.23 10.55
CA GLU A 948 24.75 16.95 9.14
C GLU A 948 26.25 17.08 8.83
N ILE A 949 26.90 18.15 9.29
CA ILE A 949 28.33 18.36 9.04
C ILE A 949 29.20 17.34 9.80
N GLU A 950 28.85 17.01 11.04
CA GLU A 950 29.51 15.94 11.78
C GLU A 950 29.43 14.60 11.03
N SER A 951 28.26 14.31 10.47
CA SER A 951 28.03 13.08 9.72
C SER A 951 28.86 13.04 8.43
N LEU A 952 28.89 14.15 7.68
CA LEU A 952 29.70 14.29 6.47
C LEU A 952 31.20 14.12 6.74
N ILE A 953 31.72 14.70 7.84
CA ILE A 953 33.13 14.54 8.21
C ILE A 953 33.41 13.10 8.65
N LYS A 954 32.60 12.54 9.56
CA LYS A 954 32.80 11.18 10.11
C LYS A 954 32.72 10.10 9.04
N CYS A 955 31.86 10.27 8.03
CA CYS A 955 31.72 9.32 6.92
C CYS A 955 32.76 9.49 5.81
N GLY A 956 33.62 10.52 5.88
CA GLY A 956 34.73 10.74 4.95
C GLY A 956 34.40 11.59 3.74
N ALA A 957 33.28 12.32 3.73
CA ALA A 957 32.91 13.21 2.62
C ALA A 957 33.90 14.36 2.37
N PHE A 958 34.77 14.63 3.36
CA PHE A 958 35.83 15.64 3.29
C PHE A 958 37.24 15.05 3.14
N ASP A 959 37.41 13.72 3.05
CA ASP A 959 38.73 13.08 2.98
C ASP A 959 39.53 13.52 1.74
N GLU A 960 38.85 13.93 0.66
CA GLU A 960 39.46 14.41 -0.60
C GLU A 960 39.60 15.95 -0.67
N VAL A 961 39.14 16.68 0.36
CA VAL A 961 39.07 18.15 0.34
C VAL A 961 40.36 18.79 0.87
N CYS A 962 40.98 18.19 1.88
CA CYS A 962 42.20 18.70 2.51
C CYS A 962 42.97 17.59 3.24
N ASP A 963 44.27 17.77 3.44
CA ASP A 963 45.17 16.82 4.12
C ASP A 963 44.99 16.76 5.66
N MET A 964 43.79 17.01 6.17
CA MET A 964 43.46 16.93 7.61
C MET A 964 42.80 15.59 7.94
N THR A 965 43.06 15.07 9.14
CA THR A 965 42.37 13.86 9.63
C THR A 965 40.91 14.17 9.95
N ARG A 966 40.03 13.15 9.94
CA ARG A 966 38.61 13.37 10.28
C ARG A 966 38.43 13.95 11.70
N PRO A 967 39.19 13.50 12.73
CA PRO A 967 39.19 14.15 14.03
C PRO A 967 39.64 15.62 14.00
N GLU A 968 40.66 15.96 13.23
CA GLU A 968 41.13 17.34 13.06
C GLU A 968 40.05 18.23 12.44
N LEU A 969 39.32 17.73 11.45
CA LEU A 969 38.19 18.43 10.83
C LEU A 969 37.04 18.68 11.81
N LEU A 970 36.68 17.69 12.63
CA LEU A 970 35.67 17.87 13.68
C LEU A 970 36.10 18.91 14.71
N TRP A 971 37.37 18.89 15.09
CA TRP A 971 37.94 19.87 16.02
C TRP A 971 37.90 21.29 15.42
N ARG A 972 38.29 21.41 14.15
CA ARG A 972 38.25 22.66 13.41
C ARG A 972 36.83 23.21 13.29
N TRP A 973 35.85 22.36 12.99
CA TRP A 973 34.43 22.71 12.98
C TRP A 973 33.98 23.27 14.34
N ASN A 974 34.28 22.57 15.44
CA ASN A 974 33.92 23.01 16.79
C ASN A 974 34.53 24.38 17.14
N PHE A 975 35.77 24.63 16.73
CA PHE A 975 36.42 25.92 16.92
C PHE A 975 35.71 27.05 16.14
N LEU A 976 35.39 26.82 14.87
CA LEU A 976 34.67 27.80 14.04
C LEU A 976 33.27 28.12 14.59
N GLN A 977 32.61 27.16 15.24
CA GLN A 977 31.33 27.39 15.92
C GLN A 977 31.49 28.20 17.21
N ALA A 978 32.54 27.93 18.00
CA ALA A 978 32.83 28.67 19.21
C ALA A 978 33.12 30.16 18.91
N ASP A 979 33.87 30.45 17.84
CA ASP A 979 34.17 31.82 17.41
C ASP A 979 32.92 32.59 16.93
N LYS A 980 32.00 31.91 16.23
CA LYS A 980 30.69 32.49 15.85
C LYS A 980 29.85 32.84 17.08
N CYS A 981 29.81 31.98 18.10
CA CYS A 981 29.09 32.24 19.35
C CYS A 981 29.76 33.33 20.21
N ALA A 982 31.08 33.46 20.17
CA ALA A 982 31.81 34.52 20.86
C ALA A 982 31.50 35.90 20.26
N HIS A 983 31.46 36.02 18.93
CA HIS A 983 31.17 37.28 18.24
C HIS A 983 29.69 37.67 18.21
N ALA A 984 28.77 36.68 18.23
CA ALA A 984 27.33 36.95 18.34
C ALA A 984 26.91 37.54 19.71
N LYS A 985 27.72 37.34 20.76
CA LYS A 985 27.49 37.97 22.07
C LYS A 985 27.98 39.42 22.12
N THR A 986 28.93 39.81 21.27
CA THR A 986 29.50 41.16 21.23
C THR A 986 28.68 42.13 20.38
N SER A 987 27.79 41.64 19.51
CA SER A 987 26.99 42.45 18.57
C SER A 987 25.56 42.78 19.04
N VAL A 988 25.19 42.49 20.29
CA VAL A 988 23.84 42.78 20.83
C VAL A 988 23.73 44.15 21.54
N SER A 989 24.72 45.03 21.37
CA SER A 989 24.57 46.44 21.76
C SER A 989 24.76 47.34 20.53
N MET A 990 23.67 47.62 19.82
CA MET A 990 23.30 48.91 19.18
C MET A 990 22.15 48.66 18.19
N GLY A 991 21.09 49.45 18.29
CA GLY A 991 19.75 49.15 17.78
C GLY A 991 19.49 49.36 16.28
N VAL A 992 18.40 48.72 15.85
CA VAL A 992 17.44 49.00 14.76
C VAL A 992 17.98 49.56 13.44
N GLY A 993 17.86 48.72 12.40
CA GLY A 993 17.58 49.18 11.02
C GLY A 993 18.62 48.77 9.98
N GLN A 994 18.12 48.10 8.94
CA GLN A 994 18.76 47.74 7.67
C GLN A 994 19.63 46.48 7.62
N ALA A 995 19.34 45.70 6.58
CA ALA A 995 20.01 44.48 6.17
C ALA A 995 21.51 44.71 5.99
N PHE A 996 22.32 44.03 6.79
CA PHE A 996 23.74 43.81 6.52
C PHE A 996 24.06 42.33 6.70
N LEU A 997 24.44 41.70 5.58
CA LEU A 997 25.28 40.50 5.58
C LEU A 997 26.51 40.79 6.45
N PRO A 998 26.87 39.95 7.43
CA PRO A 998 28.18 40.07 8.05
C PRO A 998 29.23 39.63 7.03
N VAL A 999 29.83 40.61 6.35
CA VAL A 999 31.12 40.48 5.68
C VAL A 999 32.15 40.14 6.77
N VAL A 1000 32.52 38.87 6.88
CA VAL A 1000 33.66 38.44 7.71
C VAL A 1000 34.57 37.53 6.88
N PHE A 1001 34.95 37.97 5.67
CA PHE A 1001 36.04 37.35 4.91
C PHE A 1001 36.89 38.39 4.17
N ALA A 1002 37.13 39.53 4.82
CA ALA A 1002 38.06 40.54 4.32
C ALA A 1002 39.13 40.83 5.40
N THR A 1003 39.95 39.81 5.67
CA THR A 1003 41.34 39.97 6.10
C THR A 1003 42.06 38.67 5.75
N GLU A 1004 42.62 38.62 4.55
CA GLU A 1004 43.85 37.85 4.34
C GLU A 1004 44.91 38.50 5.23
N GLU A 1005 45.29 37.83 6.32
CA GLU A 1005 46.67 37.69 6.78
C GLU A 1005 46.73 37.10 8.20
N LYS A 1006 47.45 35.98 8.31
CA LYS A 1006 48.04 35.40 9.54
C LYS A 1006 47.07 34.96 10.64
N ASN A 1007 46.50 33.77 10.46
CA ASN A 1007 46.22 32.88 11.59
C ASN A 1007 46.59 31.43 11.24
N GLU A 1008 47.85 31.23 10.83
CA GLU A 1008 48.52 29.93 10.93
C GLU A 1008 48.81 29.65 12.42
N GLN A 1009 47.78 29.37 13.23
CA GLN A 1009 48.00 29.04 14.62
C GLN A 1009 47.26 27.77 15.03
N THR A 1010 48.09 26.75 15.28
CA THR A 1010 47.84 25.43 15.87
C THR A 1010 47.02 24.45 15.02
N ARG A 1011 47.69 23.78 14.05
CA ARG A 1011 47.30 22.41 13.67
C ARG A 1011 47.53 21.51 14.88
N MET A 1012 46.47 21.18 15.61
CA MET A 1012 46.53 20.07 16.56
C MET A 1012 46.60 18.77 15.74
N SER A 1013 47.73 18.09 15.77
CA SER A 1013 47.84 16.79 15.10
C SER A 1013 47.07 15.75 15.90
N VAL A 1014 45.97 15.26 15.36
CA VAL A 1014 45.15 14.20 15.98
C VAL A 1014 45.26 12.95 15.12
N PRO A 1015 45.61 11.78 15.70
CA PRO A 1015 45.69 10.53 14.95
C PRO A 1015 44.41 10.24 14.18
N GLN A 1016 44.55 9.76 12.95
CA GLN A 1016 43.42 9.34 12.13
C GLN A 1016 42.68 8.17 12.80
N TYR A 1017 41.37 8.07 12.55
CA TYR A 1017 40.56 6.95 13.05
C TYR A 1017 41.14 5.59 12.65
N THR A 1018 41.12 4.66 13.62
CA THR A 1018 41.45 3.25 13.35
C THR A 1018 40.45 2.64 12.37
N LEU A 1019 40.81 1.51 11.74
CA LEU A 1019 39.89 0.81 10.84
C LEU A 1019 38.57 0.44 11.53
N GLU A 1020 38.62 -0.03 12.78
CA GLU A 1020 37.43 -0.35 13.59
C GLU A 1020 36.53 0.90 13.78
N GLN A 1021 37.12 2.05 14.06
CA GLN A 1021 36.37 3.31 14.21
C GLN A 1021 35.75 3.75 12.88
N LYS A 1022 36.51 3.69 11.77
CA LYS A 1022 36.00 4.01 10.42
C LYS A 1022 34.82 3.12 10.05
N LEU A 1023 34.96 1.80 10.18
CA LEU A 1023 33.90 0.83 9.86
C LEU A 1023 32.66 1.04 10.76
N ARG A 1024 32.85 1.38 12.03
CA ARG A 1024 31.73 1.71 12.93
C ARG A 1024 30.97 2.95 12.45
N TYR A 1025 31.67 4.05 12.14
CA TYR A 1025 31.03 5.27 11.65
C TYR A 1025 30.37 5.09 10.29
N GLU A 1026 31.04 4.40 9.36
CA GLU A 1026 30.47 4.05 8.06
C GLU A 1026 29.19 3.22 8.23
N ARG A 1027 29.17 2.24 9.15
CA ARG A 1027 27.95 1.46 9.43
C ARG A 1027 26.84 2.27 10.09
N GLU A 1028 27.17 3.19 10.99
CA GLU A 1028 26.17 4.00 11.71
C GLU A 1028 25.55 5.10 10.82
N ILE A 1029 26.37 5.69 9.94
CA ILE A 1029 26.03 6.86 9.12
C ILE A 1029 25.69 6.48 7.69
N LEU A 1030 26.47 5.61 7.04
CA LEU A 1030 26.24 5.19 5.66
C LEU A 1030 25.48 3.87 5.55
N GLU A 1031 25.39 3.09 6.64
CA GLU A 1031 24.82 1.73 6.66
C GLU A 1031 25.53 0.74 5.70
N VAL A 1032 26.68 1.14 5.15
CA VAL A 1032 27.58 0.36 4.30
C VAL A 1032 29.01 0.52 4.79
N CYS A 1033 29.88 -0.45 4.56
CA CYS A 1033 31.30 -0.36 4.90
C CYS A 1033 32.11 -0.27 3.61
N VAL A 1034 32.80 0.84 3.39
CA VAL A 1034 33.63 1.08 2.22
C VAL A 1034 35.10 0.79 2.53
N SER A 1035 35.58 1.20 3.70
CA SER A 1035 36.98 1.04 4.11
C SER A 1035 37.43 -0.41 4.31
N GLY A 1036 36.50 -1.37 4.35
CA GLY A 1036 36.75 -2.79 4.55
C GLY A 1036 35.44 -3.56 4.68
N HIS A 1037 35.51 -4.87 4.93
CA HIS A 1037 34.36 -5.71 5.25
C HIS A 1037 34.01 -5.61 6.75
N PRO A 1038 32.73 -5.73 7.15
CA PRO A 1038 32.32 -5.69 8.56
C PRO A 1038 32.98 -6.74 9.48
N LEU A 1039 33.63 -7.76 8.92
CA LEU A 1039 34.34 -8.80 9.67
C LEU A 1039 35.86 -8.58 9.74
N ASP A 1040 36.42 -7.57 9.05
CA ASP A 1040 37.88 -7.42 8.94
C ASP A 1040 38.59 -7.07 10.26
N PHE A 1041 37.86 -6.50 11.21
CA PHE A 1041 38.41 -6.19 12.55
C PHE A 1041 38.25 -7.36 13.54
N LEU A 1042 37.64 -8.49 13.15
CA LEU A 1042 37.48 -9.65 14.01
C LEU A 1042 38.57 -10.70 13.72
N PRO A 1043 39.25 -11.24 14.75
CA PRO A 1043 40.24 -12.28 14.57
C PRO A 1043 39.57 -13.58 14.07
N ARG A 1044 40.18 -14.20 13.06
CA ARG A 1044 39.82 -15.55 12.58
C ARG A 1044 40.82 -16.57 13.10
N ASN A 1045 40.31 -17.69 13.60
CA ASN A 1045 41.05 -18.79 14.22
C ASN A 1045 40.75 -20.11 13.47
N GLY A 1046 41.16 -20.20 12.20
CA GLY A 1046 41.05 -21.43 11.41
C GLY A 1046 39.65 -21.75 10.88
N GLU A 1047 38.70 -20.81 10.93
CA GLU A 1047 37.38 -20.98 10.30
C GLU A 1047 37.48 -21.00 8.76
N ALA A 1048 36.74 -21.91 8.13
CA ALA A 1048 36.68 -22.08 6.67
C ALA A 1048 36.06 -20.86 5.96
N TRP A 1049 36.38 -20.72 4.68
CA TRP A 1049 35.84 -19.65 3.84
C TRP A 1049 34.61 -20.08 3.05
N SER A 1050 33.76 -19.12 2.72
CA SER A 1050 32.53 -19.37 1.95
C SER A 1050 32.78 -19.97 0.56
N ASP A 1051 33.90 -19.62 -0.09
CA ASP A 1051 34.31 -20.14 -1.40
C ASP A 1051 34.82 -21.60 -1.35
N GLU A 1052 35.21 -22.08 -0.17
CA GLU A 1052 35.68 -23.46 0.05
C GLU A 1052 34.53 -24.47 0.20
N LEU A 1053 33.31 -24.01 0.46
CA LEU A 1053 32.16 -24.86 0.80
C LEU A 1053 31.88 -25.95 -0.24
N THR A 1054 32.04 -25.65 -1.53
CA THR A 1054 31.80 -26.62 -2.62
C THR A 1054 32.71 -27.85 -2.49
N GLY A 1055 33.96 -27.67 -2.03
CA GLY A 1055 34.90 -28.76 -1.81
C GLY A 1055 34.75 -29.46 -0.45
N LEU A 1056 33.89 -28.95 0.43
CA LEU A 1056 33.69 -29.44 1.80
C LEU A 1056 32.34 -30.15 2.00
N ARG A 1057 31.65 -30.52 0.91
CA ARG A 1057 30.37 -31.26 0.94
C ARG A 1057 30.46 -32.50 1.82
N GLY A 1058 29.46 -32.68 2.69
CA GLY A 1058 29.37 -33.75 3.67
C GLY A 1058 30.26 -33.59 4.91
N LYS A 1059 31.21 -32.65 4.91
CA LYS A 1059 32.10 -32.38 6.06
C LYS A 1059 31.46 -31.42 7.05
N ARG A 1060 31.93 -31.51 8.29
CA ARG A 1060 31.61 -30.54 9.35
C ARG A 1060 32.58 -29.37 9.29
N VAL A 1061 32.06 -28.15 9.31
CA VAL A 1061 32.82 -26.91 9.12
C VAL A 1061 32.41 -25.87 10.16
N THR A 1062 33.31 -24.93 10.45
CA THR A 1062 33.03 -23.73 11.23
C THR A 1062 33.37 -22.52 10.37
N LEU A 1063 32.44 -21.56 10.28
CA LEU A 1063 32.58 -20.33 9.51
C LEU A 1063 32.25 -19.11 10.38
N CYS A 1064 32.80 -17.97 10.01
CA CYS A 1064 32.40 -16.66 10.52
C CYS A 1064 31.54 -15.95 9.48
N GLY A 1065 30.50 -15.25 9.91
CA GLY A 1065 29.56 -14.61 9.00
C GLY A 1065 28.92 -13.37 9.58
N TRP A 1066 28.63 -12.43 8.69
CA TRP A 1066 27.77 -11.29 8.92
C TRP A 1066 26.35 -11.62 8.47
N VAL A 1067 25.35 -11.40 9.32
CA VAL A 1067 23.93 -11.64 9.00
C VAL A 1067 23.44 -10.62 7.98
N VAL A 1068 23.22 -11.09 6.75
CA VAL A 1068 22.67 -10.30 5.65
C VAL A 1068 21.15 -10.28 5.73
N THR A 1069 20.53 -11.45 5.87
CA THR A 1069 19.08 -11.62 5.97
C THR A 1069 18.73 -12.98 6.57
N TYR A 1070 17.49 -13.17 6.99
CA TYR A 1070 16.98 -14.43 7.52
C TYR A 1070 15.49 -14.58 7.22
N ARG A 1071 14.99 -15.82 7.21
CA ARG A 1071 13.57 -16.14 7.04
C ARG A 1071 13.13 -17.31 7.92
N HIS A 1072 11.91 -17.21 8.42
CA HIS A 1072 11.22 -18.29 9.13
C HIS A 1072 10.47 -19.20 8.17
N VAL A 1073 10.50 -20.51 8.43
CA VAL A 1073 9.74 -21.49 7.68
C VAL A 1073 9.14 -22.50 8.66
N GLY A 1074 7.82 -22.74 8.55
CA GLY A 1074 7.15 -23.82 9.27
C GLY A 1074 7.43 -25.17 8.60
N THR A 1075 7.65 -26.20 9.39
CA THR A 1075 7.80 -27.58 8.91
C THR A 1075 6.44 -28.30 8.84
N LYS A 1076 6.36 -29.41 8.10
CA LYS A 1076 5.16 -30.27 8.01
C LYS A 1076 4.66 -30.77 9.38
N ASN A 1077 5.54 -30.83 10.38
CA ASN A 1077 5.22 -31.24 11.75
C ASN A 1077 4.91 -30.05 12.69
N TYR A 1078 4.58 -28.88 12.13
CA TYR A 1078 4.27 -27.64 12.88
C TYR A 1078 5.39 -27.10 13.79
N ARG A 1079 6.62 -27.59 13.63
CA ARG A 1079 7.82 -26.99 14.25
C ARG A 1079 8.43 -25.94 13.33
N ASN A 1080 9.11 -24.95 13.88
CA ASN A 1080 9.72 -23.87 13.11
C ASN A 1080 11.18 -24.20 12.77
N MET A 1081 11.64 -23.73 11.61
CA MET A 1081 13.03 -23.71 11.20
C MET A 1081 13.36 -22.33 10.63
N MET A 1082 14.65 -21.99 10.55
CA MET A 1082 15.10 -20.68 10.06
C MET A 1082 16.20 -20.85 9.01
N PHE A 1083 16.13 -20.08 7.93
CA PHE A 1083 17.24 -19.90 7.00
C PHE A 1083 17.91 -18.57 7.31
N VAL A 1084 19.24 -18.57 7.42
CA VAL A 1084 20.06 -17.40 7.68
C VAL A 1084 21.06 -17.26 6.55
N THR A 1085 21.01 -16.14 5.84
CA THR A 1085 22.00 -15.76 4.83
C THR A 1085 23.14 -15.03 5.53
N LEU A 1086 24.33 -15.61 5.46
CA LEU A 1086 25.55 -15.04 6.00
C LEU A 1086 26.51 -14.64 4.88
N GLU A 1087 27.32 -13.62 5.13
CA GLU A 1087 28.43 -13.25 4.25
C GLU A 1087 29.76 -13.19 5.00
N ASP A 1088 30.83 -13.61 4.32
CA ASP A 1088 32.20 -13.31 4.70
C ASP A 1088 32.88 -12.47 3.59
N GLN A 1089 34.16 -12.17 3.77
CA GLN A 1089 34.92 -11.36 2.81
C GLN A 1089 34.97 -11.94 1.38
N ARG A 1090 34.67 -13.23 1.21
CA ARG A 1090 34.81 -13.93 -0.07
C ARG A 1090 33.47 -14.24 -0.74
N GLY A 1091 32.38 -14.31 0.02
CA GLY A 1091 31.11 -14.73 -0.53
C GLY A 1091 29.96 -14.83 0.46
N ILE A 1092 28.80 -15.17 -0.10
CA ILE A 1092 27.55 -15.37 0.64
C ILE A 1092 27.24 -16.86 0.71
N TYR A 1093 26.78 -17.32 1.86
CA TYR A 1093 26.39 -18.70 2.11
C TYR A 1093 25.13 -18.79 2.97
N GLU A 1094 24.41 -19.91 2.84
CA GLU A 1094 23.15 -20.15 3.54
C GLU A 1094 23.36 -21.13 4.69
N VAL A 1095 22.79 -20.79 5.85
CA VAL A 1095 22.72 -21.66 7.03
C VAL A 1095 21.26 -22.00 7.33
N VAL A 1096 20.97 -23.29 7.48
CA VAL A 1096 19.66 -23.81 7.83
C VAL A 1096 19.65 -24.26 9.28
N LEU A 1097 18.88 -23.58 10.10
CA LEU A 1097 18.60 -23.95 11.49
C LEU A 1097 17.34 -24.82 11.51
N PHE A 1098 17.55 -26.13 11.53
CA PHE A 1098 16.48 -27.10 11.73
C PHE A 1098 15.85 -26.94 13.13
N PRO A 1099 14.63 -27.48 13.37
CA PRO A 1099 13.85 -27.15 14.56
C PRO A 1099 14.60 -27.20 15.90
N ASP A 1100 15.37 -28.23 16.18
CA ASP A 1100 16.11 -28.32 17.45
C ASP A 1100 17.22 -27.26 17.57
N ALA A 1101 17.89 -26.94 16.46
CA ALA A 1101 18.91 -25.89 16.43
C ALA A 1101 18.28 -24.49 16.51
N TYR A 1102 17.16 -24.27 15.82
CA TYR A 1102 16.39 -23.03 15.89
C TYR A 1102 15.83 -22.80 17.31
N ASP A 1103 15.24 -23.81 17.95
CA ASP A 1103 14.68 -23.71 19.30
C ASP A 1103 15.72 -23.33 20.37
N ARG A 1104 17.00 -23.66 20.10
CA ARG A 1104 18.14 -23.37 20.96
C ARG A 1104 18.80 -22.03 20.66
N PHE A 1105 18.99 -21.69 19.38
CA PHE A 1105 19.87 -20.58 18.97
C PHE A 1105 19.18 -19.50 18.14
N GLY A 1106 17.93 -19.67 17.73
CA GLY A 1106 17.22 -18.74 16.86
C GLY A 1106 17.19 -17.30 17.39
N ASN A 1107 17.11 -17.14 18.71
CA ASN A 1107 17.15 -15.82 19.36
C ASN A 1107 18.46 -15.05 19.09
N LEU A 1108 19.61 -15.72 18.91
CA LEU A 1108 20.90 -15.05 18.68
C LEU A 1108 20.93 -14.24 17.37
N VAL A 1109 20.16 -14.64 16.36
CA VAL A 1109 20.04 -13.94 15.06
C VAL A 1109 19.40 -12.55 15.25
N TYR A 1110 18.61 -12.36 16.31
CA TYR A 1110 17.99 -11.10 16.67
C TYR A 1110 18.86 -10.21 17.56
N GLU A 1111 19.83 -10.79 18.25
CA GLU A 1111 20.69 -10.07 19.21
C GLU A 1111 21.96 -9.49 18.58
N THR A 1112 22.53 -10.17 17.57
CA THR A 1112 23.79 -9.77 16.93
C THR A 1112 23.78 -10.04 15.42
N ARG A 1113 24.57 -9.25 14.67
CA ARG A 1113 24.83 -9.49 13.25
C ARG A 1113 26.12 -10.27 12.99
N THR A 1114 27.00 -10.42 13.97
CA THR A 1114 28.27 -11.15 13.83
C THR A 1114 28.15 -12.52 14.49
N MET A 1115 28.32 -13.58 13.70
CA MET A 1115 28.09 -14.93 14.16
C MET A 1115 29.21 -15.89 13.73
N ARG A 1116 29.54 -16.82 14.62
CA ARG A 1116 30.27 -18.04 14.29
C ARG A 1116 29.26 -19.18 14.17
N VAL A 1117 29.31 -19.91 13.07
CA VAL A 1117 28.41 -21.03 12.77
C VAL A 1117 29.22 -22.30 12.62
N THR A 1118 28.82 -23.36 13.32
CA THR A 1118 29.32 -24.72 13.11
C THR A 1118 28.19 -25.59 12.57
N GLY A 1119 28.47 -26.35 11.51
CA GLY A 1119 27.47 -27.21 10.89
C GLY A 1119 28.04 -28.15 9.84
N ARG A 1120 27.17 -28.94 9.20
CA ARG A 1120 27.55 -29.86 8.11
C ARG A 1120 27.17 -29.26 6.76
N VAL A 1121 28.07 -29.33 5.78
CA VAL A 1121 27.78 -28.87 4.41
C VAL A 1121 26.94 -29.92 3.68
N GLU A 1122 25.76 -29.52 3.21
CA GLU A 1122 24.83 -30.35 2.44
C GLU A 1122 25.23 -30.41 0.95
N GLN A 1123 24.63 -31.32 0.19
CA GLN A 1123 24.95 -31.50 -1.24
C GLN A 1123 24.66 -30.26 -2.10
N ASP A 1124 23.68 -29.45 -1.69
CA ASP A 1124 23.32 -28.19 -2.35
C ASP A 1124 24.20 -27.00 -1.92
N GLY A 1125 25.22 -27.24 -1.08
CA GLY A 1125 26.16 -26.24 -0.59
C GLY A 1125 25.66 -25.44 0.61
N GLN A 1126 24.44 -25.71 1.11
CA GLN A 1126 23.94 -25.08 2.33
C GLN A 1126 24.58 -25.72 3.56
N ILE A 1127 24.62 -24.98 4.66
CA ILE A 1127 25.11 -25.50 5.94
C ILE A 1127 23.93 -25.87 6.80
N LYS A 1128 23.82 -27.14 7.17
CA LYS A 1128 22.96 -27.59 8.26
C LYS A 1128 23.56 -27.10 9.58
N GLY A 1129 23.02 -26.00 10.11
CA GLY A 1129 23.53 -25.34 11.32
C GLY A 1129 23.28 -26.17 12.57
N GLU A 1130 24.35 -26.51 13.28
CA GLU A 1130 24.29 -27.28 14.54
C GLU A 1130 24.50 -26.39 15.76
N LYS A 1131 25.28 -25.31 15.61
CA LYS A 1131 25.64 -24.36 16.68
C LYS A 1131 25.83 -22.96 16.12
N LEU A 1132 25.32 -21.95 16.83
CA LEU A 1132 25.56 -20.54 16.57
C LEU A 1132 26.12 -19.90 17.83
N GLU A 1133 27.13 -19.05 17.64
CA GLU A 1133 27.75 -18.28 18.70
C GLU A 1133 27.85 -16.82 18.27
N ALA A 1134 27.50 -15.91 19.18
CA ALA A 1134 27.72 -14.49 18.94
C ALA A 1134 29.22 -14.19 18.97
N LEU A 1135 29.74 -13.55 17.92
CA LEU A 1135 31.08 -12.99 17.94
C LEU A 1135 31.00 -11.63 18.64
N ARG A 1136 30.87 -11.66 19.98
CA ARG A 1136 31.01 -10.48 20.84
C ARG A 1136 32.50 -10.26 21.14
N LYS A 1137 32.90 -9.01 21.27
CA LYS A 1137 34.05 -8.68 22.12
C LYS A 1137 33.58 -8.74 23.56
#